data_AF-A0A7X8WBK5-F1
#
_entry.id   AF-A0A7X8WBK5-F1
#
_cell.length_a   1.000
_cell.length_b   1.000
_cell.length_c   1.000
_cell.angle_alpha   90.00
_cell.angle_beta   90.00
_cell.angle_gamma   90.00
#
_symmetry.space_group_name_H-M   'P 1'
#
loop_
_entity.id
_entity.type
_entity.pdbx_description
1 polymer ?
#
loop_
_entity_poly.entity_id
_entity_poly.type
_entity_poly.pdbx_seq_one_letter_code
_entity_poly.pdbx_strand_id
1 'polypeptide(L)'
;MAANYENLSFKTDYMLWDMFEGKYAPKKVNVFPSNDGKWNYTLLSCFINELGFFVKRGRRTFYERISPKGETIKKFIFEHKDFPNIQVIIQIVPFFSVEISTEYLKAAWEKKHLTFASNIGAGGKTKMKKDTKVHVFYETRIMDPKDGTKALFCHAPLLYYSDYDFSEIFRYFTKRILLMGIPNNDDTCSLFEYADIWLEKESKHVNSLEILEKKINGFIKLDVQPVTTKKRLISINIENVNHYIKSGVYISPWAKSLLEDKTITQGFLLDTTWKIMPYYVTSIIMISCYNIGIPIGFAFGHSEDKELYKNLLITIQEKTGIQFKHYPFESDQGSALKSICSELEITHLVCLRHLLVSLKYAEFVYEITMLLKSTSTFELSKAKEFVENRFKTIDSSKKDYLLKLLNKVGLTFDGSILSIKDQSRWQEVSMFERKLFKMPSTTNALESTHGHLNAQTPRRNNFYASIYRIVNAMMQKAQSIEGSIRKNYNRIKHDTLQFSKAQNDRMNSWIKYYSTTIDNCNCSENRLESAMLGVDLPCSHRVYLGASFPACPKIKPTVKRQWDKLEISFNHVLPDSAEGALSLIVQDINYAVKSIKRFSHYKDTAKIEEYVKSKYNVKEECYFILNIPVSVMQIITEGVGRFAAQREEEYRNKRIQKIETNK
;
A
#
# COMPACT_ATOMS: atom_id res chain seq x y z
N MET A 1 5.24 22.18 9.13
CA MET A 1 6.18 22.78 10.09
C MET A 1 7.39 21.86 10.11
N ALA A 2 8.62 22.37 10.03
CA ALA A 2 9.77 21.52 10.35
C ALA A 2 9.61 21.14 11.83
N ALA A 3 9.47 19.84 12.12
CA ALA A 3 9.39 19.39 13.50
C ALA A 3 10.68 19.83 14.20
N ASN A 4 10.55 20.56 15.31
CA ASN A 4 11.71 20.97 16.08
C ASN A 4 12.23 19.74 16.85
N TYR A 5 13.25 19.08 16.32
CA TYR A 5 13.89 17.92 16.94
C TYR A 5 14.83 18.28 18.10
N GLU A 6 14.85 19.54 18.56
CA GLU A 6 15.57 19.96 19.77
C GLU A 6 15.20 19.14 21.02
N ASN A 7 14.06 18.44 21.00
CA ASN A 7 13.63 17.53 22.06
C ASN A 7 14.30 16.13 22.02
N LEU A 8 15.04 15.78 20.97
CA LEU A 8 15.78 14.51 20.85
C LEU A 8 17.24 14.66 21.31
N SER A 9 17.42 15.17 22.53
CA SER A 9 18.71 15.28 23.20
C SER A 9 18.70 14.54 24.53
N PHE A 10 19.82 13.91 24.86
CA PHE A 10 19.97 13.09 26.05
C PHE A 10 21.28 13.44 26.76
N LYS A 11 21.26 13.45 28.09
CA LYS A 11 22.41 13.79 28.93
C LYS A 11 22.56 12.83 30.11
N THR A 12 23.78 12.75 30.65
CA THR A 12 24.02 12.16 31.96
C THR A 12 23.75 13.16 33.08
N ASP A 13 23.72 12.68 34.32
CA ASP A 13 23.81 13.56 35.49
C ASP A 13 25.14 14.35 35.50
N TYR A 14 25.12 15.47 36.22
CA TYR A 14 26.30 16.27 36.54
C TYR A 14 27.15 15.55 37.58
N MET A 15 28.35 15.11 37.19
CA MET A 15 29.28 14.41 38.08
C MET A 15 30.64 15.10 38.10
N LEU A 16 31.43 14.86 39.13
CA LEU A 16 32.83 15.32 39.14
C LEU A 16 33.68 14.52 38.14
N TRP A 17 34.75 15.09 37.63
CA TRP A 17 35.62 14.45 36.63
C TRP A 17 36.18 13.09 37.07
N ASP A 18 36.48 12.93 38.35
CA ASP A 18 36.95 11.68 38.96
C ASP A 18 35.89 10.56 38.92
N MET A 19 34.61 10.90 38.69
CA MET A 19 33.55 9.91 38.47
C MET A 19 33.53 9.39 37.04
N PHE A 20 34.25 9.99 36.09
CA PHE A 20 34.37 9.44 34.73
C PHE A 20 35.75 8.82 34.49
N GLU A 21 36.83 9.37 35.07
CA GLU A 21 38.21 8.89 34.86
C GLU A 21 38.91 8.33 36.12
N GLY A 22 38.29 8.43 37.29
CA GLY A 22 38.91 7.98 38.53
C GLY A 22 38.82 6.47 38.75
N LYS A 23 39.61 5.97 39.72
CA LYS A 23 39.66 4.54 40.13
C LYS A 23 38.29 3.96 40.52
N TYR A 24 37.35 4.81 40.92
CA TYR A 24 36.00 4.44 41.35
C TYR A 24 34.91 4.83 40.33
N ALA A 25 35.27 5.22 39.10
CA ALA A 25 34.32 5.55 38.07
C ALA A 25 33.35 4.37 37.81
N PRO A 26 32.03 4.59 37.83
CA PRO A 26 31.09 3.52 37.57
C PRO A 26 31.24 3.06 36.13
N LYS A 27 31.10 1.75 35.90
CA LYS A 27 31.15 1.17 34.55
C LYS A 27 29.95 1.55 33.68
N LYS A 28 28.86 2.00 34.31
CA LYS A 28 27.59 2.38 33.68
C LYS A 28 27.02 3.60 34.36
N VAL A 29 26.45 4.51 33.59
CA VAL A 29 25.91 5.79 34.05
C VAL A 29 24.47 5.93 33.59
N ASN A 30 23.62 6.53 34.43
CA ASN A 30 22.24 6.84 34.08
C ASN A 30 22.18 7.99 33.07
N VAL A 31 21.19 7.89 32.18
CA VAL A 31 20.95 8.84 31.11
C VAL A 31 19.49 9.28 31.12
N PHE A 32 19.27 10.56 30.78
CA PHE A 32 17.98 11.22 30.82
C PHE A 32 17.77 12.12 29.59
N PRO A 33 16.53 12.33 29.13
CA PRO A 33 16.22 13.39 28.17
C PRO A 33 16.66 14.78 28.68
N SER A 34 17.30 15.61 27.84
CA SER A 34 17.94 16.86 28.29
C SER A 34 16.95 17.96 28.74
N ASN A 35 15.73 17.99 28.21
CA ASN A 35 14.73 19.06 28.42
C ASN A 35 13.86 18.84 29.69
N ASP A 36 14.50 18.44 30.79
CA ASP A 36 13.86 18.08 32.08
C ASP A 36 12.79 16.98 31.99
N GLY A 37 12.78 16.25 30.87
CA GLY A 37 11.80 15.21 30.57
C GLY A 37 12.09 13.92 31.31
N LYS A 38 11.04 13.29 31.84
CA LYS A 38 11.09 11.87 32.20
C LYS A 38 11.03 11.03 30.94
N TRP A 39 11.69 9.87 30.96
CA TRP A 39 11.50 8.86 29.93
C TRP A 39 10.00 8.50 29.79
N ASN A 40 9.54 8.42 28.56
CA ASN A 40 8.24 7.90 28.16
C ASN A 40 8.45 6.89 27.01
N TYR A 41 7.40 6.21 26.56
CA TYR A 41 7.53 5.22 25.50
C TYR A 41 7.97 5.83 24.17
N THR A 42 7.54 7.07 23.87
CA THR A 42 7.91 7.78 22.64
C THR A 42 9.41 8.08 22.57
N LEU A 43 9.95 8.79 23.56
CA LEU A 43 11.37 9.16 23.62
C LEU A 43 12.27 7.94 23.73
N LEU A 44 11.83 6.92 24.47
CA LEU A 44 12.57 5.66 24.58
C LEU A 44 12.58 4.91 23.24
N SER A 45 11.47 4.90 22.50
CA SER A 45 11.40 4.32 21.16
C SER A 45 12.35 5.01 20.20
N CYS A 46 12.36 6.35 20.18
CA CYS A 46 13.29 7.13 19.36
C CYS A 46 14.75 6.83 19.72
N PHE A 47 15.07 6.82 21.02
CA PHE A 47 16.41 6.54 21.52
C PHE A 47 16.91 5.14 21.10
N ILE A 48 16.09 4.10 21.32
CA ILE A 48 16.44 2.72 20.95
C ILE A 48 16.57 2.56 19.43
N ASN A 49 15.77 3.27 18.65
CA ASN A 49 15.79 3.17 17.19
C ASN A 49 17.10 3.71 16.57
N GLU A 50 17.70 4.71 17.19
CA GLU A 50 18.98 5.29 16.75
C GLU A 50 20.21 4.45 17.14
N LEU A 51 20.08 3.52 18.07
CA LEU A 51 21.16 2.63 18.50
C LEU A 51 21.43 1.50 17.47
N GLY A 52 21.77 1.87 16.23
CA GLY A 52 21.92 0.95 15.09
C GLY A 52 23.04 -0.10 15.22
N PHE A 53 24.04 0.14 16.08
CA PHE A 53 25.14 -0.80 16.33
C PHE A 53 24.91 -1.70 17.55
N PHE A 54 23.73 -1.65 18.16
CA PHE A 54 23.39 -2.51 19.30
C PHE A 54 22.53 -3.69 18.86
N VAL A 55 22.78 -4.84 19.50
CA VAL A 55 22.12 -6.12 19.22
C VAL A 55 21.65 -6.78 20.52
N LYS A 56 20.90 -7.88 20.37
CA LYS A 56 20.36 -8.67 21.48
C LYS A 56 21.46 -9.48 22.17
N ARG A 57 21.52 -9.44 23.50
CA ARG A 57 22.38 -10.28 24.36
C ARG A 57 21.87 -11.72 24.51
N GLY A 58 21.46 -12.36 23.42
CA GLY A 58 20.92 -13.73 23.39
C GLY A 58 19.79 -13.97 24.42
N ARG A 59 19.91 -15.03 25.23
CA ARG A 59 18.91 -15.41 26.24
C ARG A 59 18.79 -14.41 27.41
N ARG A 60 19.78 -13.53 27.63
CA ARG A 60 19.80 -12.54 28.72
C ARG A 60 19.36 -11.14 28.27
N THR A 61 18.86 -11.02 27.04
CA THR A 61 18.36 -9.75 26.49
C THR A 61 17.20 -9.18 27.29
N PHE A 62 16.34 -10.06 27.85
CA PHE A 62 15.23 -9.65 28.68
C PHE A 62 15.02 -10.65 29.81
N TYR A 63 14.76 -10.14 31.01
CA TYR A 63 14.28 -10.95 32.14
C TYR A 63 13.46 -10.11 33.11
N GLU A 64 12.66 -10.82 33.90
CA GLU A 64 11.85 -10.27 34.99
C GLU A 64 12.43 -10.76 36.30
N ARG A 65 12.49 -9.88 37.30
CA ARG A 65 12.86 -10.24 38.66
C ARG A 65 11.97 -9.50 39.64
N ILE A 66 11.64 -10.12 40.76
CA ILE A 66 10.92 -9.45 41.84
C ILE A 66 11.94 -8.72 42.71
N SER A 67 11.72 -7.44 42.96
CA SER A 67 12.56 -6.64 43.85
C SER A 67 12.37 -7.12 45.31
N PRO A 68 13.33 -6.86 46.21
CA PRO A 68 13.14 -7.12 47.64
C PRO A 68 11.92 -6.42 48.25
N LYS A 69 11.38 -5.38 47.57
CA LYS A 69 10.18 -4.64 47.96
C LYS A 69 8.89 -5.19 47.32
N GLY A 70 8.94 -6.32 46.62
CA GLY A 70 7.79 -6.97 45.99
C GLY A 70 7.42 -6.43 44.60
N GLU A 71 8.20 -5.50 44.03
CA GLU A 71 7.91 -4.91 42.71
C GLU A 71 8.53 -5.73 41.57
N THR A 72 7.78 -5.98 40.51
CA THR A 72 8.31 -6.68 39.32
C THR A 72 9.20 -5.75 38.50
N ILE A 73 10.50 -5.99 38.53
CA ILE A 73 11.50 -5.29 37.73
C ILE A 73 11.62 -5.97 36.37
N LYS A 74 11.32 -5.23 35.32
CA LYS A 74 11.47 -5.65 33.93
C LYS A 74 12.75 -5.04 33.36
N LYS A 75 13.66 -5.87 32.85
CA LYS A 75 14.99 -5.41 32.44
C LYS A 75 15.33 -5.87 31.03
N PHE A 76 15.68 -4.90 30.17
CA PHE A 76 16.24 -5.11 28.84
C PHE A 76 17.75 -4.84 28.86
N ILE A 77 18.52 -5.67 28.15
CA ILE A 77 19.96 -5.51 27.99
C ILE A 77 20.32 -5.69 26.51
N PHE A 78 20.83 -4.63 25.90
CA PHE A 78 21.39 -4.64 24.55
C PHE A 78 22.90 -4.44 24.61
N GLU A 79 23.63 -5.08 23.71
CA GLU A 79 25.10 -5.03 23.66
C GLU A 79 25.59 -4.49 22.32
N HIS A 80 26.73 -3.80 22.32
CA HIS A 80 27.32 -3.30 21.09
C HIS A 80 27.80 -4.48 20.23
N LYS A 81 27.52 -4.42 18.93
CA LYS A 81 27.78 -5.50 17.95
C LYS A 81 29.25 -5.95 17.96
N ASP A 82 30.16 -4.99 17.98
CA ASP A 82 31.60 -5.27 17.93
C ASP A 82 32.26 -5.34 19.32
N PHE A 83 31.59 -4.83 20.37
CA PHE A 83 32.16 -4.68 21.72
C PHE A 83 31.13 -5.10 22.80
N PRO A 84 30.96 -6.41 23.08
CA PRO A 84 29.89 -6.90 23.96
C PRO A 84 29.91 -6.38 25.43
N ASN A 85 31.04 -5.84 25.86
CA ASN A 85 31.19 -5.19 27.17
C ASN A 85 30.46 -3.83 27.24
N ILE A 86 30.26 -3.18 26.09
CA ILE A 86 29.47 -1.96 25.95
C ILE A 86 28.00 -2.36 25.89
N GLN A 87 27.21 -1.85 26.85
CA GLN A 87 25.82 -2.23 27.02
C GLN A 87 24.92 -1.03 27.25
N VAL A 88 23.71 -1.13 26.75
CA VAL A 88 22.58 -0.27 27.10
C VAL A 88 21.58 -1.12 27.88
N ILE A 89 21.22 -0.66 29.07
CA ILE A 89 20.30 -1.32 29.98
C ILE A 89 19.09 -0.43 30.19
N ILE A 90 17.91 -1.02 30.03
CA ILE A 90 16.64 -0.34 30.29
C ILE A 90 15.91 -1.11 31.38
N GLN A 91 15.57 -0.44 32.47
CA GLN A 91 14.81 -1.00 33.57
C GLN A 91 13.46 -0.29 33.69
N ILE A 92 12.40 -1.03 33.95
CA ILE A 92 11.03 -0.50 34.08
C ILE A 92 10.52 -0.85 35.48
N VAL A 93 10.49 0.16 36.37
CA VAL A 93 9.99 0.08 37.76
C VAL A 93 9.59 1.48 38.24
N PRO A 94 8.36 1.68 38.74
CA PRO A 94 7.24 2.41 38.08
C PRO A 94 7.56 3.48 37.00
N PHE A 95 8.82 3.95 36.88
CA PHE A 95 9.37 4.80 35.83
C PHE A 95 10.48 4.06 35.06
N PHE A 96 10.92 4.61 33.93
CA PHE A 96 12.05 4.04 33.20
C PHE A 96 13.39 4.53 33.75
N SER A 97 14.36 3.63 33.81
CA SER A 97 15.77 3.93 34.05
C SER A 97 16.59 3.40 32.89
N VAL A 98 17.42 4.27 32.29
CA VAL A 98 18.31 3.91 31.19
C VAL A 98 19.75 4.09 31.63
N GLU A 99 20.52 3.00 31.66
CA GLU A 99 21.94 2.97 32.00
C GLU A 99 22.77 2.62 30.76
N ILE A 100 23.86 3.34 30.53
CA ILE A 100 24.77 3.14 29.40
C ILE A 100 26.19 2.95 29.90
N SER A 101 26.97 2.05 29.28
CA SER A 101 28.40 1.87 29.58
C SER A 101 29.18 3.18 29.42
N THR A 102 29.97 3.52 30.43
CA THR A 102 30.76 4.77 30.47
C THR A 102 31.73 4.88 29.31
N GLU A 103 32.31 3.76 28.86
CA GLU A 103 33.18 3.68 27.68
C GLU A 103 32.48 4.17 26.41
N TYR A 104 31.18 3.86 26.24
CA TYR A 104 30.42 4.31 25.08
C TYR A 104 30.11 5.80 25.14
N LEU A 105 29.77 6.33 26.33
CA LEU A 105 29.55 7.77 26.52
C LEU A 105 30.82 8.56 26.16
N LYS A 106 31.99 8.10 26.62
CA LYS A 106 33.28 8.71 26.27
C LYS A 106 33.57 8.72 24.77
N ALA A 107 33.17 7.66 24.06
CA ALA A 107 33.46 7.50 22.64
C ALA A 107 32.45 8.21 21.72
N ALA A 108 31.17 8.25 22.11
CA ALA A 108 30.08 8.62 21.21
C ALA A 108 29.34 9.91 21.61
N TRP A 109 29.52 10.42 22.82
CA TRP A 109 28.79 11.59 23.33
C TRP A 109 29.74 12.76 23.57
N GLU A 110 29.20 13.98 23.46
CA GLU A 110 29.96 15.21 23.69
C GLU A 110 30.14 15.44 25.19
N LYS A 111 31.39 15.62 25.62
CA LYS A 111 31.72 15.97 27.00
C LYS A 111 31.53 17.47 27.22
N LYS A 112 30.72 17.84 28.21
CA LYS A 112 30.45 19.24 28.59
C LYS A 112 30.81 19.50 30.05
N HIS A 113 30.99 20.80 30.35
CA HIS A 113 31.40 21.29 31.65
C HIS A 113 30.42 22.36 32.15
N LEU A 114 30.05 22.30 33.43
CA LEU A 114 29.21 23.30 34.06
C LEU A 114 29.71 23.61 35.47
N THR A 115 29.86 24.88 35.81
CA THR A 115 30.33 25.31 37.13
C THR A 115 29.15 25.76 37.98
N PHE A 116 28.91 25.08 39.10
CA PHE A 116 27.87 25.47 40.05
C PHE A 116 28.19 24.99 41.47
N ALA A 117 27.50 25.57 42.46
CA ALA A 117 27.65 25.18 43.86
C ALA A 117 26.96 23.84 44.12
N SER A 118 27.74 22.81 44.47
CA SER A 118 27.21 21.47 44.76
C SER A 118 27.77 20.89 46.06
N ASN A 119 27.02 19.96 46.63
CA ASN A 119 27.42 19.14 47.78
C ASN A 119 28.13 17.85 47.35
N ILE A 120 28.51 17.68 46.08
CA ILE A 120 29.18 16.46 45.61
C ILE A 120 30.68 16.56 45.95
N GLY A 121 31.19 15.55 46.64
CA GLY A 121 32.59 15.34 46.96
C GLY A 121 33.22 14.22 46.12
N ALA A 122 34.53 14.02 46.30
CA ALA A 122 35.30 13.01 45.57
C ALA A 122 34.67 11.62 45.67
N GLY A 123 34.66 10.88 44.56
CA GLY A 123 34.02 9.57 44.45
C GLY A 123 32.49 9.59 44.66
N GLY A 124 31.82 10.73 44.46
CA GLY A 124 30.37 10.86 44.51
C GLY A 124 29.78 10.99 45.93
N LYS A 125 30.60 11.21 46.96
CA LYS A 125 30.15 11.33 48.35
C LYS A 125 29.49 12.69 48.63
N THR A 126 28.34 12.70 49.29
CA THR A 126 27.65 13.95 49.68
C THR A 126 28.37 14.64 50.85
N LYS A 127 28.73 15.92 50.69
CA LYS A 127 29.28 16.80 51.72
C LYS A 127 28.18 17.63 52.39
N MET A 128 28.42 18.06 53.63
CA MET A 128 27.48 18.93 54.36
C MET A 128 27.44 20.38 53.85
N LYS A 129 28.56 20.90 53.35
CA LYS A 129 28.67 22.26 52.77
C LYS A 129 28.77 22.18 51.25
N LYS A 130 28.13 23.14 50.55
CA LYS A 130 28.22 23.29 49.10
C LYS A 130 29.46 24.11 48.75
N ASP A 131 30.21 23.65 47.77
CA ASP A 131 31.34 24.40 47.19
C ASP A 131 31.12 24.58 45.68
N THR A 132 31.54 25.70 45.12
CA THR A 132 31.53 25.92 43.67
C THR A 132 32.58 25.04 43.00
N LYS A 133 32.14 24.13 42.14
CA LYS A 133 33.01 23.17 41.44
C LYS A 133 32.58 23.00 40.00
N VAL A 134 33.52 22.58 39.15
CA VAL A 134 33.26 22.18 37.78
C VAL A 134 32.70 20.75 37.77
N HIS A 135 31.50 20.60 37.24
CA HIS A 135 30.89 19.31 36.93
C HIS A 135 31.06 18.98 35.47
N VAL A 136 31.20 17.69 35.18
CA VAL A 136 31.28 17.09 33.86
C VAL A 136 30.01 16.31 33.62
N PHE A 137 29.48 16.38 32.41
CA PHE A 137 28.41 15.52 31.95
C PHE A 137 28.61 15.21 30.46
N TYR A 138 28.02 14.12 30.00
CA TYR A 138 27.99 13.79 28.58
C TYR A 138 26.61 14.11 28.03
N GLU A 139 26.56 14.70 26.85
CA GLU A 139 25.34 15.01 26.12
C GLU A 139 25.44 14.54 24.67
N THR A 140 24.30 14.09 24.13
CA THR A 140 24.16 13.84 22.70
C THR A 140 22.87 14.46 22.20
N ARG A 141 22.86 14.85 20.93
CA ARG A 141 21.68 15.34 20.22
C ARG A 141 21.56 14.58 18.91
N ILE A 142 20.38 14.03 18.64
CA ILE A 142 20.09 13.39 17.36
C ILE A 142 19.83 14.50 16.33
N MET A 143 20.88 14.89 15.60
CA MET A 143 20.82 15.99 14.64
C MET A 143 20.11 15.62 13.34
N ASP A 144 20.32 14.40 12.85
CA ASP A 144 19.60 13.84 11.69
C ASP A 144 19.03 12.46 12.06
N PRO A 145 17.85 12.43 12.70
CA PRO A 145 17.21 11.16 13.05
C PRO A 145 16.87 10.38 11.79
N LYS A 146 16.93 9.05 11.86
CA LYS A 146 16.38 8.18 10.81
C LYS A 146 14.93 8.52 10.56
N ASP A 147 14.47 8.29 9.34
CA ASP A 147 13.10 8.56 8.95
C ASP A 147 12.08 7.83 9.85
N GLY A 148 12.37 6.60 10.25
CA GLY A 148 11.59 5.87 11.25
C GLY A 148 11.57 6.54 12.63
N THR A 149 12.68 7.12 13.08
CA THR A 149 12.75 7.87 14.35
C THR A 149 11.97 9.18 14.29
N LYS A 150 12.04 9.91 13.16
CA LYS A 150 11.22 11.10 12.89
C LYS A 150 9.74 10.74 12.97
N ALA A 151 9.37 9.58 12.42
CA ALA A 151 8.01 9.06 12.44
C ALA A 151 7.53 8.71 13.85
N LEU A 152 8.34 7.97 14.62
CA LEU A 152 8.05 7.62 16.01
C LEU A 152 7.86 8.88 16.87
N PHE A 153 8.72 9.88 16.69
CA PHE A 153 8.67 11.12 17.47
C PHE A 153 7.43 11.96 17.18
N CYS A 154 7.04 12.06 15.90
CA CYS A 154 5.90 12.87 15.48
C CYS A 154 4.56 12.11 15.56
N HIS A 155 4.57 10.85 16.00
CA HIS A 155 3.46 9.91 15.83
C HIS A 155 2.92 9.90 14.39
N ALA A 156 3.83 9.99 13.41
CA ALA A 156 3.48 9.92 12.00
C ALA A 156 3.15 8.47 11.63
N PRO A 157 2.23 8.23 10.67
CA PRO A 157 1.84 6.88 10.30
C PRO A 157 3.06 6.06 9.83
N LEU A 158 3.40 5.03 10.60
CA LEU A 158 4.61 4.24 10.35
C LEU A 158 4.52 3.46 9.02
N LEU A 159 3.32 3.24 8.50
CA LEU A 159 3.06 2.55 7.23
C LEU A 159 3.88 3.07 6.02
N TYR A 160 4.30 4.33 6.04
CA TYR A 160 5.06 4.94 4.93
C TYR A 160 6.56 4.70 4.99
N TYR A 161 7.03 4.01 6.02
CA TYR A 161 8.43 3.77 6.29
C TYR A 161 8.79 2.31 6.00
N SER A 162 10.05 2.06 5.76
CA SER A 162 10.59 0.72 5.52
C SER A 162 10.87 0.02 6.84
N ASP A 163 10.84 -1.33 6.88
CA ASP A 163 11.30 -2.09 8.06
C ASP A 163 12.78 -1.80 8.36
N TYR A 164 13.56 -1.40 7.35
CA TYR A 164 14.97 -0.99 7.50
C TYR A 164 15.14 0.35 8.24
N ASP A 165 14.10 1.17 8.33
CA ASP A 165 14.13 2.42 9.10
C ASP A 165 14.04 2.17 10.61
N PHE A 166 13.82 0.91 11.02
CA PHE A 166 13.65 0.49 12.40
C PHE A 166 14.76 -0.47 12.86
N SER A 167 15.33 -0.24 14.05
CA SER A 167 16.42 -1.08 14.57
C SER A 167 15.92 -2.44 15.07
N GLU A 168 16.78 -3.45 15.01
CA GLU A 168 16.45 -4.80 15.49
C GLU A 168 16.11 -4.82 16.99
N ILE A 169 16.80 -3.98 17.77
CA ILE A 169 16.57 -3.84 19.21
C ILE A 169 15.29 -3.08 19.52
N PHE A 170 14.88 -2.11 18.69
CA PHE A 170 13.57 -1.47 18.78
C PHE A 170 12.46 -2.48 18.49
N ARG A 171 12.56 -3.23 17.39
CA ARG A 171 11.61 -4.30 17.05
C ARG A 171 11.44 -5.30 18.20
N TYR A 172 12.53 -5.70 18.84
CA TYR A 172 12.49 -6.60 19.99
C TYR A 172 11.82 -5.98 21.22
N PHE A 173 12.19 -4.73 21.55
CA PHE A 173 11.59 -3.97 22.63
C PHE A 173 10.07 -3.88 22.46
N THR A 174 9.60 -3.45 21.28
CA THR A 174 8.18 -3.32 20.95
C THR A 174 7.42 -4.64 21.13
N LYS A 175 7.96 -5.74 20.59
CA LYS A 175 7.33 -7.07 20.72
C LYS A 175 7.15 -7.47 22.19
N ARG A 176 8.17 -7.26 23.03
CA ARG A 176 8.12 -7.67 24.44
C ARG A 176 7.20 -6.78 25.27
N ILE A 177 7.24 -5.47 25.05
CA ILE A 177 6.42 -4.51 25.78
C ILE A 177 4.92 -4.73 25.51
N LEU A 178 4.54 -4.99 24.27
CA LEU A 178 3.13 -5.22 23.93
C LEU A 178 2.59 -6.53 24.54
N LEU A 179 3.42 -7.58 24.60
CA LEU A 179 3.06 -8.82 25.30
C LEU A 179 2.79 -8.62 26.80
N MET A 180 3.24 -7.51 27.39
CA MET A 180 2.99 -7.16 28.79
C MET A 180 1.65 -6.46 29.02
N GLY A 181 0.87 -6.19 27.97
CA GLY A 181 -0.45 -5.57 28.11
C GLY A 181 -0.42 -4.09 28.47
N ILE A 182 0.52 -3.31 27.92
CA ILE A 182 0.50 -1.85 28.07
C ILE A 182 -0.78 -1.24 27.45
N PRO A 183 -1.31 -0.13 27.97
CA PRO A 183 -2.47 0.53 27.38
C PRO A 183 -2.10 1.18 26.03
N ASN A 184 -3.05 1.22 25.10
CA ASN A 184 -2.93 1.98 23.85
C ASN A 184 -3.39 3.43 24.08
N ASN A 185 -2.45 4.38 24.06
CA ASN A 185 -2.67 5.80 24.27
C ASN A 185 -1.69 6.62 23.40
N ASP A 186 -1.70 7.94 23.51
CA ASP A 186 -0.86 8.82 22.68
C ASP A 186 0.63 8.46 22.76
N ASP A 187 1.16 8.10 23.93
CA ASP A 187 2.59 7.75 24.11
C ASP A 187 2.95 6.35 23.58
N THR A 188 1.99 5.44 23.50
CA THR A 188 2.22 4.04 23.09
C THR A 188 1.69 3.69 21.71
N CYS A 189 0.89 4.57 21.09
CA CYS A 189 0.18 4.30 19.84
C CYS A 189 1.10 3.83 18.70
N SER A 190 2.28 4.43 18.56
CA SER A 190 3.26 4.08 17.52
C SER A 190 3.85 2.67 17.72
N LEU A 191 3.92 2.16 18.95
CA LEU A 191 4.33 0.78 19.22
C LEU A 191 3.27 -0.21 18.71
N PHE A 192 1.99 0.09 18.93
CA PHE A 192 0.86 -0.71 18.43
C PHE A 192 0.80 -0.69 16.90
N GLU A 193 0.93 0.50 16.29
CA GLU A 193 0.98 0.65 14.84
C GLU A 193 2.17 -0.13 14.24
N TYR A 194 3.36 -0.01 14.83
CA TYR A 194 4.53 -0.79 14.40
C TYR A 194 4.27 -2.30 14.46
N ALA A 195 3.65 -2.76 15.55
CA ALA A 195 3.34 -4.17 15.71
C ALA A 195 2.33 -4.67 14.68
N ASP A 196 1.29 -3.89 14.39
CA ASP A 196 0.28 -4.25 13.40
C ASP A 196 0.85 -4.32 11.97
N ILE A 197 1.85 -3.49 11.66
CA ILE A 197 2.47 -3.47 10.33
C ILE A 197 3.54 -4.56 10.18
N TRP A 198 4.46 -4.71 11.15
CA TRP A 198 5.68 -5.50 10.97
C TRP A 198 5.88 -6.68 11.93
N LEU A 199 5.15 -6.76 13.05
CA LEU A 199 5.20 -7.92 13.93
C LEU A 199 4.17 -8.96 13.46
N GLU A 200 4.66 -10.09 12.94
CA GLU A 200 3.80 -11.20 12.52
C GLU A 200 2.83 -11.57 13.65
N LYS A 201 1.54 -11.39 13.40
CA LYS A 201 0.50 -12.04 14.20
C LYS A 201 0.66 -13.54 13.94
N GLU A 202 0.89 -14.34 14.98
CA GLU A 202 0.77 -15.79 14.88
C GLU A 202 -0.67 -16.12 14.45
N SER A 203 -0.92 -16.13 13.14
CA SER A 203 -2.20 -16.56 12.60
C SER A 203 -2.22 -18.07 12.73
N LYS A 204 -2.70 -18.59 13.86
CA LYS A 204 -3.03 -20.01 14.03
C LYS A 204 -3.76 -20.48 12.77
N HIS A 205 -3.14 -21.43 12.08
CA HIS A 205 -3.39 -21.87 10.71
C HIS A 205 -4.89 -21.99 10.39
N VAL A 206 -5.44 -21.05 9.60
CA VAL A 206 -6.74 -21.26 8.94
C VAL A 206 -6.45 -22.12 7.72
N ASN A 207 -6.69 -23.43 7.82
CA ASN A 207 -6.33 -24.41 6.79
C ASN A 207 -7.51 -25.24 6.29
N SER A 208 -8.71 -25.04 6.85
CA SER A 208 -9.94 -25.73 6.47
C SER A 208 -11.11 -24.76 6.44
N LEU A 209 -12.20 -25.18 5.80
CA LEU A 209 -13.43 -24.39 5.72
C LEU A 209 -14.07 -24.23 7.10
N GLU A 210 -14.06 -25.28 7.93
CA GLU A 210 -14.69 -25.26 9.27
C GLU A 210 -13.98 -24.26 10.21
N ILE A 211 -12.65 -24.10 10.07
CA ILE A 211 -11.91 -23.08 10.83
C ILE A 211 -12.20 -21.68 10.29
N LEU A 212 -12.36 -21.55 8.96
CA LEU A 212 -12.69 -20.27 8.33
C LEU A 212 -14.08 -19.78 8.80
N GLU A 213 -15.10 -20.65 8.77
CA GLU A 213 -16.46 -20.38 9.24
C GLU A 213 -16.51 -19.83 10.67
N LYS A 214 -15.66 -20.35 11.56
CA LYS A 214 -15.59 -19.90 12.95
C LYS A 214 -14.91 -18.55 13.13
N LYS A 215 -14.15 -18.08 12.13
CA LYS A 215 -13.28 -16.91 12.25
C LYS A 215 -13.74 -15.68 11.46
N ILE A 216 -14.62 -15.86 10.48
CA ILE A 216 -15.15 -14.74 9.68
C ILE A 216 -16.67 -14.73 9.69
N ASN A 217 -17.24 -13.58 9.36
CA ASN A 217 -18.66 -13.40 9.12
C ASN A 217 -18.85 -12.96 7.66
N GLY A 218 -20.06 -13.12 7.12
CA GLY A 218 -20.38 -12.68 5.78
C GLY A 218 -21.12 -13.76 4.99
N PHE A 219 -21.07 -13.64 3.68
CA PHE A 219 -21.61 -14.64 2.76
C PHE A 219 -20.52 -15.08 1.80
N ILE A 220 -20.41 -16.38 1.53
CA ILE A 220 -19.54 -16.92 0.49
C ILE A 220 -20.30 -17.89 -0.41
N LYS A 221 -20.28 -17.63 -1.71
CA LYS A 221 -20.73 -18.54 -2.76
C LYS A 221 -19.52 -19.24 -3.34
N LEU A 222 -19.55 -20.57 -3.45
CA LEU A 222 -18.50 -21.38 -4.06
C LEU A 222 -19.07 -22.14 -5.26
N ASP A 223 -18.48 -21.95 -6.43
CA ASP A 223 -18.78 -22.73 -7.62
C ASP A 223 -17.91 -24.00 -7.59
N VAL A 224 -18.57 -25.15 -7.47
CA VAL A 224 -17.94 -26.44 -7.21
C VAL A 224 -18.22 -27.44 -8.32
N GLN A 225 -17.21 -28.21 -8.71
CA GLN A 225 -17.28 -29.19 -9.80
C GLN A 225 -16.83 -30.56 -9.29
N PRO A 226 -17.55 -31.67 -9.53
CA PRO A 226 -17.13 -33.00 -9.11
C PRO A 226 -15.71 -33.35 -9.61
N VAL A 227 -14.92 -34.02 -8.76
CA VAL A 227 -13.58 -34.47 -9.11
C VAL A 227 -13.66 -35.66 -10.05
N THR A 228 -13.55 -35.42 -11.35
CA THR A 228 -13.48 -36.47 -12.39
C THR A 228 -12.05 -36.75 -12.87
N THR A 229 -11.16 -35.76 -12.78
CA THR A 229 -9.76 -35.82 -13.23
C THR A 229 -8.87 -35.05 -12.25
N LYS A 230 -7.60 -35.45 -12.08
CA LYS A 230 -6.68 -34.71 -11.19
C LYS A 230 -6.38 -33.32 -11.77
N LYS A 231 -6.72 -32.26 -11.02
CA LYS A 231 -6.43 -30.85 -11.35
C LYS A 231 -5.68 -30.16 -10.21
N ARG A 232 -4.87 -29.13 -10.52
CA ARG A 232 -4.23 -28.25 -9.51
C ARG A 232 -5.23 -27.22 -8.97
N LEU A 233 -6.30 -27.69 -8.33
CA LEU A 233 -7.34 -26.90 -7.68
C LEU A 233 -7.58 -27.40 -6.26
N ILE A 234 -8.11 -26.53 -5.41
CA ILE A 234 -8.49 -26.91 -4.05
C ILE A 234 -9.74 -27.78 -4.13
N SER A 235 -9.69 -28.93 -3.47
CA SER A 235 -10.84 -29.83 -3.32
C SER A 235 -11.53 -29.64 -1.98
N ILE A 236 -12.84 -29.77 -1.98
CA ILE A 236 -13.70 -29.80 -0.80
C ILE A 236 -14.57 -31.05 -0.85
N ASN A 237 -14.83 -31.66 0.30
CA ASN A 237 -15.77 -32.77 0.40
C ASN A 237 -17.17 -32.21 0.72
N ILE A 238 -18.14 -32.50 -0.15
CA ILE A 238 -19.55 -32.14 0.03
C ILE A 238 -20.33 -33.45 -0.09
N GLU A 239 -21.03 -33.85 0.97
CA GLU A 239 -21.86 -35.05 0.99
C GLU A 239 -21.12 -36.33 0.52
N ASN A 240 -19.89 -36.53 1.01
CA ASN A 240 -18.98 -37.64 0.62
C ASN A 240 -18.45 -37.60 -0.82
N VAL A 241 -18.77 -36.57 -1.61
CA VAL A 241 -18.24 -36.37 -2.95
C VAL A 241 -17.21 -35.25 -2.94
N ASN A 242 -16.00 -35.55 -3.41
CA ASN A 242 -14.97 -34.54 -3.59
C ASN A 242 -15.31 -33.67 -4.81
N HIS A 243 -15.29 -32.36 -4.60
CA HIS A 243 -15.46 -31.35 -5.62
C HIS A 243 -14.27 -30.40 -5.66
N TYR A 244 -13.88 -29.92 -6.84
CA TYR A 244 -12.96 -28.80 -6.99
C TYR A 244 -13.69 -27.46 -6.87
N ILE A 245 -13.07 -26.50 -6.17
CA ILE A 245 -13.52 -25.10 -6.16
C ILE A 245 -12.98 -24.42 -7.43
N LYS A 246 -13.88 -23.99 -8.32
CA LYS A 246 -13.53 -23.32 -9.59
C LYS A 246 -13.47 -21.80 -9.42
N SER A 247 -14.44 -21.26 -8.70
CA SER A 247 -14.58 -19.84 -8.42
C SER A 247 -15.39 -19.64 -7.13
N GLY A 248 -15.42 -18.40 -6.66
CA GLY A 248 -16.31 -18.02 -5.58
C GLY A 248 -16.42 -16.53 -5.40
N VAL A 249 -17.43 -16.12 -4.64
CA VAL A 249 -17.73 -14.73 -4.32
C VAL A 249 -17.92 -14.60 -2.82
N TYR A 250 -17.17 -13.70 -2.20
CA TYR A 250 -17.35 -13.31 -0.80
C TYR A 250 -18.00 -11.91 -0.71
N ILE A 251 -18.95 -11.76 0.21
CA ILE A 251 -19.61 -10.50 0.54
C ILE A 251 -19.44 -10.21 2.03
N SER A 252 -19.00 -8.99 2.33
CA SER A 252 -18.83 -8.48 3.69
C SER A 252 -20.17 -8.48 4.46
N PRO A 253 -20.15 -8.74 5.79
CA PRO A 253 -21.35 -8.67 6.62
C PRO A 253 -21.98 -7.27 6.67
N TRP A 254 -21.28 -6.22 6.25
CA TRP A 254 -21.79 -4.85 6.31
C TRP A 254 -22.20 -4.28 4.94
N ALA A 255 -22.00 -5.04 3.86
CA ALA A 255 -22.17 -4.56 2.50
C ALA A 255 -23.55 -3.90 2.30
N LYS A 256 -24.64 -4.57 2.66
CA LYS A 256 -25.99 -4.03 2.50
C LYS A 256 -26.19 -2.70 3.21
N SER A 257 -25.80 -2.60 4.49
CA SER A 257 -25.96 -1.35 5.26
C SER A 257 -25.18 -0.17 4.67
N LEU A 258 -24.00 -0.43 4.09
CA LEU A 258 -23.19 0.60 3.43
C LEU A 258 -23.78 1.01 2.06
N LEU A 259 -24.39 0.08 1.35
CA LEU A 259 -24.99 0.31 0.03
C LEU A 259 -26.35 1.02 0.11
N GLU A 260 -27.12 0.78 1.19
CA GLU A 260 -28.39 1.47 1.45
C GLU A 260 -28.18 2.94 1.86
N ASP A 261 -27.02 3.26 2.44
CA ASP A 261 -26.68 4.62 2.81
C ASP A 261 -26.22 5.45 1.61
N LYS A 262 -27.18 6.15 1.00
CA LYS A 262 -26.97 7.05 -0.14
C LYS A 262 -26.03 8.23 0.16
N THR A 263 -25.74 8.53 1.43
CA THR A 263 -24.81 9.61 1.79
C THR A 263 -23.35 9.20 1.61
N ILE A 264 -23.09 7.89 1.55
CA ILE A 264 -21.76 7.30 1.43
C ILE A 264 -21.44 7.00 -0.03
N THR A 265 -22.33 6.26 -0.71
CA THR A 265 -22.00 5.66 -2.00
C THR A 265 -22.05 6.68 -3.14
N GLN A 266 -20.88 7.13 -3.61
CA GLN A 266 -20.76 8.01 -4.79
C GLN A 266 -20.61 7.21 -6.09
N GLY A 267 -20.05 6.02 -5.99
CA GLY A 267 -19.88 5.06 -7.08
C GLY A 267 -19.06 3.87 -6.62
N PHE A 268 -18.52 3.11 -7.57
CA PHE A 268 -17.75 1.91 -7.28
C PHE A 268 -16.37 1.95 -7.91
N LEU A 269 -15.41 1.36 -7.23
CA LEU A 269 -14.09 1.09 -7.76
C LEU A 269 -13.99 -0.42 -7.98
N LEU A 270 -13.65 -0.82 -9.19
CA LEU A 270 -13.47 -2.22 -9.57
C LEU A 270 -12.11 -2.35 -10.24
N ASP A 271 -11.23 -3.19 -9.68
CA ASP A 271 -9.92 -3.46 -10.27
C ASP A 271 -9.77 -4.93 -10.66
N THR A 272 -8.78 -5.16 -11.51
CA THR A 272 -8.52 -6.46 -12.11
C THR A 272 -7.26 -7.10 -11.52
N THR A 273 -7.47 -8.28 -10.94
CA THR A 273 -6.46 -9.33 -10.73
C THR A 273 -5.34 -9.08 -9.74
N TRP A 274 -5.55 -9.54 -8.51
CA TRP A 274 -4.43 -9.77 -7.59
C TRP A 274 -4.12 -11.25 -7.46
N LYS A 275 -2.82 -11.58 -7.53
CA LYS A 275 -2.29 -12.92 -7.23
C LYS A 275 -2.06 -13.10 -5.73
N ILE A 276 -3.07 -12.71 -4.94
CA ILE A 276 -3.06 -12.78 -3.49
C ILE A 276 -3.53 -14.15 -2.97
N MET A 277 -4.16 -14.95 -3.84
CA MET A 277 -4.64 -16.28 -3.53
C MET A 277 -3.96 -17.33 -4.42
N PRO A 278 -3.51 -18.48 -3.88
CA PRO A 278 -2.90 -19.53 -4.69
C PRO A 278 -3.88 -20.06 -5.74
N TYR A 279 -3.42 -20.17 -6.99
CA TYR A 279 -4.18 -20.72 -8.13
C TYR A 279 -5.39 -19.91 -8.62
N TYR A 280 -5.72 -18.79 -7.97
CA TYR A 280 -6.85 -17.94 -8.34
C TYR A 280 -6.43 -16.50 -8.57
N VAL A 281 -7.06 -15.91 -9.58
CA VAL A 281 -7.14 -14.48 -9.81
C VAL A 281 -8.26 -13.92 -8.93
N THR A 282 -8.01 -12.80 -8.24
CA THR A 282 -8.99 -12.16 -7.34
C THR A 282 -9.35 -10.75 -7.83
N SER A 283 -10.64 -10.40 -7.81
CA SER A 283 -11.18 -9.05 -8.06
C SER A 283 -12.02 -8.59 -6.86
N ILE A 284 -11.84 -7.35 -6.40
CA ILE A 284 -12.42 -6.76 -5.19
C ILE A 284 -13.16 -5.54 -5.69
N ILE A 285 -14.39 -5.40 -5.22
CA ILE A 285 -15.20 -4.22 -5.43
C ILE A 285 -15.17 -3.36 -4.16
N MET A 286 -15.01 -2.06 -4.35
CA MET A 286 -15.03 -1.06 -3.28
C MET A 286 -16.08 -0.01 -3.57
N ILE A 287 -16.77 0.45 -2.53
CA ILE A 287 -17.53 1.71 -2.59
C ILE A 287 -16.53 2.86 -2.64
N SER A 288 -16.71 3.77 -3.60
CA SER A 288 -16.03 5.06 -3.64
C SER A 288 -16.81 6.07 -2.80
N CYS A 289 -16.16 6.68 -1.82
CA CYS A 289 -16.78 7.71 -0.99
C CYS A 289 -15.71 8.67 -0.45
N TYR A 290 -15.93 9.99 -0.49
CA TYR A 290 -15.10 10.99 0.19
C TYR A 290 -13.59 10.80 0.01
N ASN A 291 -13.19 10.48 -1.23
CA ASN A 291 -11.81 10.19 -1.62
C ASN A 291 -11.17 8.98 -0.91
N ILE A 292 -11.96 7.99 -0.50
CA ILE A 292 -11.52 6.68 0.01
C ILE A 292 -12.27 5.54 -0.70
N GLY A 293 -11.72 4.32 -0.62
CA GLY A 293 -12.37 3.10 -1.07
C GLY A 293 -12.71 2.20 0.12
N ILE A 294 -13.97 1.75 0.21
CA ILE A 294 -14.44 0.80 1.23
C ILE A 294 -14.74 -0.56 0.57
N PRO A 295 -13.98 -1.62 0.84
CA PRO A 295 -14.22 -2.92 0.24
C PRO A 295 -15.48 -3.60 0.78
N ILE A 296 -16.32 -4.09 -0.12
CA ILE A 296 -17.61 -4.73 0.22
C ILE A 296 -17.68 -6.21 -0.17
N GLY A 297 -16.83 -6.65 -1.10
CA GLY A 297 -16.81 -8.03 -1.55
C GLY A 297 -15.69 -8.29 -2.55
N PHE A 298 -15.45 -9.55 -2.83
CA PHE A 298 -14.50 -9.97 -3.84
C PHE A 298 -14.91 -11.28 -4.49
N ALA A 299 -14.51 -11.47 -5.74
CA ALA A 299 -14.64 -12.73 -6.46
C ALA A 299 -13.25 -13.29 -6.78
N PHE A 300 -13.19 -14.61 -6.90
CA PHE A 300 -11.99 -15.30 -7.33
C PHE A 300 -12.30 -16.39 -8.35
N GLY A 301 -11.37 -16.62 -9.28
CA GLY A 301 -11.52 -17.58 -10.37
C GLY A 301 -10.19 -17.91 -11.03
N HIS A 302 -10.19 -18.79 -12.04
CA HIS A 302 -8.95 -19.26 -12.68
C HIS A 302 -8.30 -18.20 -13.59
N SER A 303 -9.12 -17.41 -14.26
CA SER A 303 -8.72 -16.36 -15.18
C SER A 303 -9.44 -15.07 -14.85
N GLU A 304 -8.87 -13.97 -15.36
CA GLU A 304 -9.60 -12.75 -15.49
C GLU A 304 -10.50 -12.83 -16.72
N ASP A 305 -11.80 -12.90 -16.51
CA ASP A 305 -12.78 -12.92 -17.56
C ASP A 305 -14.03 -12.13 -17.16
N LYS A 306 -14.90 -11.93 -18.14
CA LYS A 306 -16.18 -11.25 -17.96
C LYS A 306 -17.05 -11.94 -16.92
N GLU A 307 -16.97 -13.27 -16.84
CA GLU A 307 -17.79 -14.10 -15.97
C GLU A 307 -17.43 -13.88 -14.50
N LEU A 308 -16.14 -13.70 -14.17
CA LEU A 308 -15.68 -13.36 -12.82
C LEU A 308 -16.34 -12.05 -12.31
N TYR A 309 -16.34 -11.00 -13.13
CA TYR A 309 -16.97 -9.72 -12.78
C TYR A 309 -18.49 -9.86 -12.69
N LYS A 310 -19.09 -10.57 -13.65
CA LYS A 310 -20.53 -10.81 -13.67
C LYS A 310 -21.00 -11.53 -12.41
N ASN A 311 -20.30 -12.61 -12.03
CA ASN A 311 -20.58 -13.36 -10.81
C ASN A 311 -20.46 -12.49 -9.57
N LEU A 312 -19.42 -11.65 -9.48
CA LEU A 312 -19.27 -10.71 -8.36
C LEU A 312 -20.47 -9.77 -8.25
N LEU A 313 -20.80 -9.08 -9.34
CA LEU A 313 -21.84 -8.05 -9.34
C LEU A 313 -23.22 -8.66 -9.10
N ILE A 314 -23.62 -9.68 -9.87
CA ILE A 314 -24.93 -10.32 -9.73
C ILE A 314 -25.13 -10.87 -8.32
N THR A 315 -24.15 -11.59 -7.76
CA THR A 315 -24.27 -12.13 -6.40
C THR A 315 -24.45 -11.02 -5.36
N ILE A 316 -23.77 -9.88 -5.51
CA ILE A 316 -23.99 -8.73 -4.64
C ILE A 316 -25.38 -8.12 -4.83
N GLN A 317 -25.87 -7.99 -6.08
CA GLN A 317 -27.22 -7.47 -6.35
C GLN A 317 -28.29 -8.36 -5.73
N GLU A 318 -28.18 -9.69 -5.88
CA GLU A 318 -29.10 -10.66 -5.31
C GLU A 318 -29.14 -10.60 -3.77
N LYS A 319 -27.98 -10.46 -3.12
CA LYS A 319 -27.89 -10.50 -1.65
C LYS A 319 -28.16 -9.17 -0.97
N THR A 320 -27.91 -8.05 -1.65
CA THR A 320 -28.04 -6.71 -1.05
C THR A 320 -29.21 -5.91 -1.61
N GLY A 321 -29.75 -6.29 -2.78
CA GLY A 321 -30.81 -5.56 -3.48
C GLY A 321 -30.34 -4.34 -4.28
N ILE A 322 -29.02 -4.08 -4.37
CA ILE A 322 -28.49 -2.91 -5.10
C ILE A 322 -28.71 -3.01 -6.61
N GLN A 323 -28.95 -1.86 -7.24
CA GLN A 323 -28.96 -1.72 -8.70
C GLN A 323 -27.73 -0.92 -9.17
N PHE A 324 -26.72 -1.61 -9.71
CA PHE A 324 -25.44 -0.98 -10.09
C PHE A 324 -25.55 0.02 -11.26
N LYS A 325 -26.54 -0.14 -12.15
CA LYS A 325 -26.78 0.77 -13.29
C LYS A 325 -26.96 2.25 -12.90
N HIS A 326 -27.30 2.52 -11.64
CA HIS A 326 -27.50 3.87 -11.12
C HIS A 326 -26.22 4.53 -10.59
N TYR A 327 -25.08 3.83 -10.64
CA TYR A 327 -23.82 4.30 -10.08
C TYR A 327 -22.69 4.25 -11.10
N PRO A 328 -21.79 5.24 -11.10
CA PRO A 328 -20.60 5.20 -11.94
C PRO A 328 -19.58 4.20 -11.39
N PHE A 329 -18.87 3.53 -12.28
CA PHE A 329 -17.77 2.62 -11.95
C PHE A 329 -16.45 3.21 -12.43
N GLU A 330 -15.45 3.29 -11.55
CA GLU A 330 -14.07 3.54 -11.96
C GLU A 330 -13.29 2.22 -12.08
N SER A 331 -12.71 1.96 -13.25
CA SER A 331 -11.87 0.79 -13.47
C SER A 331 -10.79 1.01 -14.55
N ASP A 332 -10.01 -0.02 -14.84
CA ASP A 332 -9.04 0.00 -15.94
C ASP A 332 -9.74 -0.06 -17.33
N GLN A 333 -8.96 -0.23 -18.41
CA GLN A 333 -9.51 -0.33 -19.78
C GLN A 333 -9.61 -1.76 -20.32
N GLY A 334 -9.60 -2.75 -19.45
CA GLY A 334 -9.73 -4.17 -19.78
C GLY A 334 -10.98 -4.45 -20.61
N SER A 335 -10.86 -5.33 -21.59
CA SER A 335 -11.98 -5.69 -22.47
C SER A 335 -13.13 -6.35 -21.70
N ALA A 336 -12.81 -7.16 -20.68
CA ALA A 336 -13.80 -7.79 -19.81
C ALA A 336 -14.63 -6.76 -19.04
N LEU A 337 -13.99 -5.75 -18.45
CA LEU A 337 -14.64 -4.67 -17.70
C LEU A 337 -15.51 -3.79 -18.59
N LYS A 338 -15.02 -3.42 -19.78
CA LYS A 338 -15.82 -2.67 -20.76
C LYS A 338 -17.07 -3.46 -21.17
N SER A 339 -16.92 -4.75 -21.42
CA SER A 339 -18.03 -5.61 -21.83
C SER A 339 -19.08 -5.76 -20.73
N ILE A 340 -18.68 -5.93 -19.46
CA ILE A 340 -19.65 -6.05 -18.36
C ILE A 340 -20.34 -4.72 -18.03
N CYS A 341 -19.62 -3.59 -18.10
CA CYS A 341 -20.25 -2.29 -17.90
C CYS A 341 -21.29 -2.01 -19.00
N SER A 342 -21.00 -2.38 -20.25
CA SER A 342 -21.97 -2.27 -21.34
C SER A 342 -23.16 -3.21 -21.17
N GLU A 343 -22.95 -4.45 -20.72
CA GLU A 343 -24.04 -5.42 -20.49
C GLU A 343 -24.98 -4.99 -19.35
N LEU A 344 -24.42 -4.40 -18.29
CA LEU A 344 -25.19 -3.96 -17.11
C LEU A 344 -25.63 -2.49 -17.18
N GLU A 345 -25.44 -1.82 -18.32
CA GLU A 345 -25.76 -0.40 -18.53
C GLU A 345 -25.12 0.54 -17.49
N ILE A 346 -23.89 0.23 -17.07
CA ILE A 346 -23.13 0.98 -16.06
C ILE A 346 -22.34 2.09 -16.73
N THR A 347 -22.42 3.31 -16.19
CA THR A 347 -21.54 4.41 -16.59
C THR A 347 -20.10 4.11 -16.15
N HIS A 348 -19.22 3.87 -17.12
CA HIS A 348 -17.83 3.52 -16.87
C HIS A 348 -16.91 4.75 -16.93
N LEU A 349 -16.09 4.94 -15.91
CA LEU A 349 -15.06 5.96 -15.81
C LEU A 349 -13.70 5.28 -15.83
N VAL A 350 -12.82 5.73 -16.73
CA VAL A 350 -11.52 5.08 -16.92
C VAL A 350 -10.47 5.66 -15.98
N CYS A 351 -9.74 4.83 -15.26
CA CYS A 351 -8.60 5.28 -14.45
C CYS A 351 -7.63 6.14 -15.27
N LEU A 352 -7.41 7.40 -14.84
CA LEU A 352 -6.65 8.39 -15.62
C LEU A 352 -5.21 7.92 -15.83
N ARG A 353 -4.61 7.29 -14.82
CA ARG A 353 -3.25 6.73 -14.91
C ARG A 353 -3.16 5.69 -16.02
N HIS A 354 -4.08 4.73 -16.06
CA HIS A 354 -4.11 3.69 -17.09
C HIS A 354 -4.36 4.27 -18.48
N LEU A 355 -5.21 5.29 -18.60
CA LEU A 355 -5.40 6.02 -19.84
C LEU A 355 -4.11 6.67 -20.31
N LEU A 356 -3.43 7.44 -19.47
CA LEU A 356 -2.18 8.13 -19.84
C LEU A 356 -1.09 7.13 -20.26
N VAL A 357 -0.98 5.99 -19.58
CA VAL A 357 -0.07 4.90 -19.98
C VAL A 357 -0.44 4.34 -21.36
N SER A 358 -1.74 4.17 -21.65
CA SER A 358 -2.23 3.66 -22.94
C SER A 358 -2.00 4.62 -24.13
N LEU A 359 -1.80 5.91 -23.87
CA LEU A 359 -1.47 6.91 -24.89
C LEU A 359 0.00 6.79 -25.36
N LYS A 360 0.86 6.11 -24.59
CA LYS A 360 2.32 5.93 -24.81
C LYS A 360 3.08 7.28 -24.79
N TYR A 361 4.41 7.25 -24.73
CA TYR A 361 5.25 8.47 -24.82
C TYR A 361 5.24 9.03 -26.25
N ALA A 362 4.12 9.62 -26.64
CA ALA A 362 3.87 10.15 -27.97
C ALA A 362 3.90 11.68 -27.99
N GLU A 363 4.27 12.25 -29.14
CA GLU A 363 4.59 13.68 -29.34
C GLU A 363 3.50 14.65 -28.87
N PHE A 364 2.23 14.26 -28.90
CA PHE A 364 1.08 15.12 -28.59
C PHE A 364 0.38 14.79 -27.26
N VAL A 365 0.96 13.89 -26.46
CA VAL A 365 0.30 13.38 -25.24
C VAL A 365 0.28 14.41 -24.13
N TYR A 366 1.25 15.33 -24.10
CA TYR A 366 1.28 16.40 -23.12
C TYR A 366 0.06 17.33 -23.28
N GLU A 367 -0.21 17.78 -24.49
CA GLU A 367 -1.36 18.61 -24.87
C GLU A 367 -2.68 17.92 -24.53
N ILE A 368 -2.82 16.64 -24.89
CA ILE A 368 -4.00 15.84 -24.55
C ILE A 368 -4.14 15.69 -23.03
N THR A 369 -3.04 15.53 -22.31
CA THR A 369 -3.05 15.42 -20.84
C THR A 369 -3.55 16.70 -20.18
N MET A 370 -3.20 17.88 -20.71
CA MET A 370 -3.70 19.16 -20.20
C MET A 370 -5.23 19.25 -20.31
N LEU A 371 -5.79 18.84 -21.45
CA LEU A 371 -7.23 18.80 -21.66
C LEU A 371 -7.92 17.82 -20.70
N LEU A 372 -7.36 16.62 -20.54
CA LEU A 372 -7.92 15.59 -19.65
C LEU A 372 -7.90 16.01 -18.17
N LYS A 373 -6.83 16.67 -17.71
CA LYS A 373 -6.64 17.05 -16.30
C LYS A 373 -7.38 18.33 -15.89
N SER A 374 -7.80 19.16 -16.84
CA SER A 374 -8.52 20.39 -16.54
C SER A 374 -9.87 20.08 -15.89
N THR A 375 -10.17 20.67 -14.73
CA THR A 375 -11.43 20.44 -13.98
C THR A 375 -12.30 21.70 -13.86
N SER A 376 -11.73 22.87 -14.21
CA SER A 376 -12.45 24.14 -14.31
C SER A 376 -12.79 24.48 -15.76
N THR A 377 -13.89 25.19 -15.96
CA THR A 377 -14.30 25.65 -17.31
C THR A 377 -13.26 26.59 -17.91
N PHE A 378 -12.66 27.45 -17.08
CA PHE A 378 -11.65 28.42 -17.49
C PHE A 378 -10.35 27.76 -17.96
N GLU A 379 -9.79 26.81 -17.20
CA GLU A 379 -8.58 26.13 -17.66
C GLU A 379 -8.84 25.18 -18.81
N LEU A 380 -10.01 24.55 -18.88
CA LEU A 380 -10.37 23.73 -20.04
C LEU A 380 -10.46 24.57 -21.31
N SER A 381 -11.06 25.78 -21.27
CA SER A 381 -11.11 26.65 -22.44
C SER A 381 -9.73 27.17 -22.84
N LYS A 382 -8.88 27.54 -21.87
CA LYS A 382 -7.51 27.97 -22.13
C LYS A 382 -6.60 26.84 -22.61
N ALA A 383 -6.78 25.62 -22.11
CA ALA A 383 -6.10 24.45 -22.63
C ALA A 383 -6.52 24.17 -24.08
N LYS A 384 -7.81 24.26 -24.41
CA LYS A 384 -8.27 24.14 -25.80
C LYS A 384 -7.62 25.16 -26.72
N GLU A 385 -7.63 26.44 -26.34
CA GLU A 385 -7.01 27.53 -27.11
C GLU A 385 -5.51 27.28 -27.37
N PHE A 386 -4.76 26.90 -26.33
CA PHE A 386 -3.34 26.58 -26.44
C PHE A 386 -3.10 25.39 -27.38
N VAL A 387 -3.87 24.31 -27.21
CA VAL A 387 -3.72 23.07 -27.97
C VAL A 387 -4.10 23.27 -29.44
N GLU A 388 -5.17 24.02 -29.74
CA GLU A 388 -5.56 24.35 -31.11
C GLU A 388 -4.47 25.15 -31.84
N ASN A 389 -3.89 26.16 -31.18
CA ASN A 389 -2.79 26.94 -31.75
C ASN A 389 -1.56 26.08 -32.01
N ARG A 390 -1.25 25.15 -31.10
CA ARG A 390 -0.16 24.20 -31.30
C ARG A 390 -0.46 23.27 -32.49
N PHE A 391 -1.68 22.75 -32.60
CA PHE A 391 -2.04 21.78 -33.63
C PHE A 391 -2.13 22.36 -35.04
N LYS A 392 -2.43 23.66 -35.17
CA LYS A 392 -2.37 24.38 -36.46
C LYS A 392 -0.96 24.36 -37.07
N THR A 393 0.08 24.32 -36.24
CA THR A 393 1.50 24.34 -36.68
C THR A 393 2.07 22.96 -36.98
N ILE A 394 1.26 21.89 -36.91
CA ILE A 394 1.73 20.52 -37.12
C ILE A 394 1.84 20.19 -38.61
N ASP A 395 2.94 19.53 -38.96
CA ASP A 395 3.19 19.00 -40.30
C ASP A 395 2.06 18.06 -40.77
N SER A 396 1.71 18.13 -42.05
CA SER A 396 0.63 17.35 -42.67
C SER A 396 0.84 15.84 -42.47
N SER A 397 2.10 15.38 -42.48
CA SER A 397 2.48 13.98 -42.27
C SER A 397 2.06 13.41 -40.90
N LYS A 398 1.85 14.27 -39.89
CA LYS A 398 1.51 13.87 -38.52
C LYS A 398 0.04 14.05 -38.16
N LYS A 399 -0.79 14.62 -39.04
CA LYS A 399 -2.21 14.90 -38.78
C LYS A 399 -3.01 13.62 -38.51
N ASP A 400 -2.81 12.57 -39.30
CA ASP A 400 -3.48 11.28 -39.09
C ASP A 400 -3.11 10.64 -37.75
N TYR A 401 -1.85 10.80 -37.34
CA TYR A 401 -1.38 10.30 -36.05
C TYR A 401 -2.02 11.05 -34.88
N LEU A 402 -2.11 12.38 -34.97
CA LEU A 402 -2.82 13.22 -34.00
C LEU A 402 -4.30 12.81 -33.90
N LEU A 403 -5.00 12.68 -35.03
CA LEU A 403 -6.42 12.28 -35.05
C LEU A 403 -6.62 10.92 -34.39
N LYS A 404 -5.72 9.96 -34.61
CA LYS A 404 -5.76 8.65 -33.93
C LYS A 404 -5.64 8.80 -32.41
N LEU A 405 -4.82 9.72 -31.89
CA LEU A 405 -4.71 9.98 -30.46
C LEU A 405 -5.93 10.71 -29.90
N LEU A 406 -6.46 11.71 -30.60
CA LEU A 406 -7.65 12.45 -30.19
C LEU A 406 -8.90 11.56 -30.13
N ASN A 407 -9.08 10.66 -31.12
CA ASN A 407 -10.18 9.70 -31.10
C ASN A 407 -10.14 8.78 -29.86
N LYS A 408 -8.96 8.46 -29.30
CA LYS A 408 -8.87 7.64 -28.06
C LYS A 408 -9.48 8.31 -26.84
N VAL A 409 -9.60 9.63 -26.86
CA VAL A 409 -10.14 10.46 -25.77
C VAL A 409 -11.47 11.13 -26.16
N GLY A 410 -12.07 10.73 -27.28
CA GLY A 410 -13.37 11.25 -27.75
C GLY A 410 -13.31 12.63 -28.43
N LEU A 411 -12.11 13.11 -28.77
CA LEU A 411 -11.91 14.42 -29.40
C LEU A 411 -11.60 14.28 -30.89
N THR A 412 -11.81 15.37 -31.63
CA THR A 412 -11.37 15.51 -33.03
C THR A 412 -10.87 16.93 -33.29
N PHE A 413 -10.12 17.10 -34.38
CA PHE A 413 -9.59 18.39 -34.80
C PHE A 413 -9.78 18.55 -36.30
N ASP A 414 -10.43 19.63 -36.73
CA ASP A 414 -10.73 19.89 -38.15
C ASP A 414 -9.65 20.70 -38.89
N GLY A 415 -8.54 21.00 -38.21
CA GLY A 415 -7.49 21.89 -38.71
C GLY A 415 -7.53 23.29 -38.10
N SER A 416 -8.65 23.65 -37.46
CA SER A 416 -8.84 24.95 -36.83
C SER A 416 -9.36 24.86 -35.39
N ILE A 417 -10.33 23.98 -35.14
CA ILE A 417 -11.10 23.89 -33.89
C ILE A 417 -11.03 22.46 -33.35
N LEU A 418 -10.89 22.36 -32.03
CA LEU A 418 -10.96 21.12 -31.28
C LEU A 418 -12.39 20.92 -30.76
N SER A 419 -13.03 19.83 -31.20
CA SER A 419 -14.41 19.51 -30.82
C SER A 419 -14.52 18.10 -30.23
N ILE A 420 -15.59 17.89 -29.46
CA ILE A 420 -15.93 16.58 -28.90
C ILE A 420 -16.67 15.80 -29.99
N LYS A 421 -16.07 14.71 -30.46
CA LYS A 421 -16.66 13.83 -31.46
C LYS A 421 -17.48 12.72 -30.82
N ASP A 422 -17.01 12.21 -29.69
CA ASP A 422 -17.65 11.14 -28.92
C ASP A 422 -17.84 11.62 -27.47
N GLN A 423 -19.07 12.07 -27.17
CA GLN A 423 -19.44 12.60 -25.86
C GLN A 423 -19.38 11.51 -24.79
N SER A 424 -19.77 10.28 -25.12
CA SER A 424 -19.71 9.15 -24.19
C SER A 424 -18.26 8.93 -23.78
N ARG A 425 -17.36 8.78 -24.75
CA ARG A 425 -15.94 8.59 -24.48
C ARG A 425 -15.31 9.75 -23.72
N TRP A 426 -15.70 10.98 -24.01
CA TRP A 426 -15.21 12.16 -23.28
C TRP A 426 -15.64 12.13 -21.80
N GLN A 427 -16.88 11.75 -21.51
CA GLN A 427 -17.38 11.57 -20.13
C GLN A 427 -16.61 10.48 -19.37
N GLU A 428 -16.20 9.39 -20.04
CA GLU A 428 -15.42 8.33 -19.39
C GLU A 428 -14.03 8.81 -18.91
N VAL A 429 -13.39 9.73 -19.65
CA VAL A 429 -11.96 10.03 -19.52
C VAL A 429 -11.64 11.41 -18.93
N SER A 430 -12.56 12.38 -19.04
CA SER A 430 -12.31 13.77 -18.67
C SER A 430 -12.45 14.01 -17.16
N MET A 431 -11.48 14.70 -16.54
CA MET A 431 -11.60 15.10 -15.13
C MET A 431 -12.66 16.19 -14.92
N PHE A 432 -12.95 16.98 -15.96
CA PHE A 432 -14.02 17.98 -15.92
C PHE A 432 -15.39 17.32 -15.72
N GLU A 433 -15.69 16.29 -16.52
CA GLU A 433 -16.93 15.51 -16.41
C GLU A 433 -16.94 14.66 -15.13
N ARG A 434 -15.79 14.06 -14.78
CA ARG A 434 -15.67 13.19 -13.60
C ARG A 434 -16.06 13.86 -12.29
N LYS A 435 -15.75 15.14 -12.15
CA LYS A 435 -16.13 15.95 -10.99
C LYS A 435 -17.64 15.90 -10.70
N LEU A 436 -18.47 15.81 -11.74
CA LEU A 436 -19.94 15.71 -11.61
C LEU A 436 -20.37 14.40 -10.94
N PHE A 437 -19.61 13.33 -11.18
CA PHE A 437 -19.81 12.01 -10.57
C PHE A 437 -19.20 11.89 -9.17
N LYS A 438 -18.41 12.87 -8.70
CA LYS A 438 -17.69 12.83 -7.43
C LYS A 438 -16.77 11.60 -7.30
N MET A 439 -16.21 11.13 -8.41
CA MET A 439 -15.36 9.95 -8.46
C MET A 439 -13.86 10.31 -8.51
N PRO A 440 -12.97 9.49 -7.95
CA PRO A 440 -11.52 9.74 -7.96
C PRO A 440 -10.91 9.67 -9.36
N SER A 441 -9.75 10.32 -9.51
CA SER A 441 -9.02 10.37 -10.78
C SER A 441 -8.37 9.02 -11.13
N THR A 442 -8.04 8.23 -10.12
CA THR A 442 -7.37 6.93 -10.28
C THR A 442 -7.84 5.93 -9.22
N THR A 443 -7.65 4.65 -9.54
CA THR A 443 -7.85 3.50 -8.65
C THR A 443 -6.81 3.40 -7.51
N ASN A 444 -6.21 4.52 -7.07
CA ASN A 444 -5.18 4.56 -6.02
C ASN A 444 -5.60 3.85 -4.72
N ALA A 445 -6.90 3.90 -4.38
CA ALA A 445 -7.42 3.21 -3.20
C ALA A 445 -7.29 1.68 -3.31
N LEU A 446 -7.50 1.13 -4.51
CA LEU A 446 -7.29 -0.29 -4.83
C LEU A 446 -5.79 -0.63 -4.87
N GLU A 447 -4.98 0.18 -5.55
CA GLU A 447 -3.51 -0.02 -5.62
C GLU A 447 -2.85 0.02 -4.23
N SER A 448 -3.24 0.97 -3.39
CA SER A 448 -2.77 1.05 -2.01
C SER A 448 -3.19 -0.18 -1.22
N THR A 449 -4.45 -0.61 -1.33
CA THR A 449 -4.94 -1.82 -0.66
C THR A 449 -4.20 -3.07 -1.15
N HIS A 450 -3.83 -3.14 -2.42
CA HIS A 450 -3.01 -4.22 -2.98
C HIS A 450 -1.61 -4.30 -2.35
N GLY A 451 -0.94 -3.16 -2.14
CA GLY A 451 0.35 -3.13 -1.43
C GLY A 451 0.25 -3.73 -0.02
N HIS A 452 -0.81 -3.37 0.71
CA HIS A 452 -1.08 -3.92 2.05
C HIS A 452 -1.41 -5.42 2.01
N LEU A 453 -2.30 -5.84 1.11
CA LEU A 453 -2.68 -7.24 0.96
C LEU A 453 -1.47 -8.11 0.63
N ASN A 454 -0.61 -7.67 -0.30
CA ASN A 454 0.61 -8.39 -0.64
C ASN A 454 1.62 -8.47 0.51
N ALA A 455 1.77 -7.40 1.29
CA ALA A 455 2.63 -7.41 2.48
C ALA A 455 2.09 -8.40 3.55
N GLN A 456 0.77 -8.53 3.66
CA GLN A 456 0.10 -9.39 4.62
C GLN A 456 -0.08 -10.85 4.14
N THR A 457 0.06 -11.13 2.85
CA THR A 457 0.03 -12.49 2.27
C THR A 457 1.45 -12.96 1.89
N PRO A 458 2.11 -13.82 2.68
CA PRO A 458 3.37 -14.44 2.30
C PRO A 458 3.21 -15.23 1.00
N ARG A 459 4.28 -15.32 0.19
CA ARG A 459 4.32 -16.03 -1.11
C ARG A 459 3.87 -17.50 -1.08
N ARG A 460 3.73 -18.11 0.10
CA ARG A 460 3.24 -19.49 0.33
C ARG A 460 2.05 -19.48 1.28
N ASN A 461 0.96 -18.82 0.91
CA ASN A 461 -0.28 -18.87 1.67
C ASN A 461 -1.11 -20.13 1.29
N ASN A 462 -1.90 -20.65 2.22
CA ASN A 462 -2.91 -21.66 1.87
C ASN A 462 -4.22 -20.94 1.44
N PHE A 463 -5.12 -21.64 0.76
CA PHE A 463 -6.35 -21.05 0.21
C PHE A 463 -7.23 -20.38 1.29
N TYR A 464 -7.60 -21.10 2.35
CA TYR A 464 -8.48 -20.58 3.40
C TYR A 464 -7.84 -19.45 4.22
N ALA A 465 -6.54 -19.52 4.48
CA ALA A 465 -5.77 -18.44 5.10
C ALA A 465 -5.67 -17.20 4.19
N SER A 466 -5.72 -17.37 2.87
CA SER A 466 -5.79 -16.25 1.93
C SER A 466 -7.14 -15.53 2.07
N ILE A 467 -8.25 -16.27 2.04
CA ILE A 467 -9.60 -15.71 2.27
C ILE A 467 -9.64 -14.98 3.61
N TYR A 468 -9.23 -15.64 4.71
CA TYR A 468 -9.23 -15.04 6.05
C TYR A 468 -8.47 -13.71 6.12
N ARG A 469 -7.29 -13.63 5.48
CA ARG A 469 -6.47 -12.40 5.48
C ARG A 469 -7.10 -11.29 4.64
N ILE A 470 -7.61 -11.62 3.45
CA ILE A 470 -8.32 -10.65 2.60
C ILE A 470 -9.50 -10.07 3.36
N VAL A 471 -10.32 -10.94 3.97
CA VAL A 471 -11.46 -10.53 4.79
C VAL A 471 -11.02 -9.63 5.94
N ASN A 472 -10.02 -10.02 6.73
CA ASN A 472 -9.54 -9.19 7.84
C ASN A 472 -9.03 -7.81 7.40
N ALA A 473 -8.30 -7.73 6.29
CA ALA A 473 -7.84 -6.47 5.74
C ALA A 473 -9.03 -5.58 5.33
N MET A 474 -10.07 -6.16 4.72
CA MET A 474 -11.32 -5.46 4.42
C MET A 474 -12.00 -4.95 5.69
N MET A 475 -12.02 -5.76 6.76
CA MET A 475 -12.63 -5.38 8.05
C MET A 475 -11.90 -4.23 8.71
N GLN A 476 -10.58 -4.26 8.74
CA GLN A 476 -9.76 -3.16 9.27
C GLN A 476 -9.99 -1.86 8.50
N LYS A 477 -10.12 -1.95 7.17
CA LYS A 477 -10.42 -0.79 6.32
C LYS A 477 -11.79 -0.19 6.63
N ALA A 478 -12.81 -1.04 6.80
CA ALA A 478 -14.16 -0.60 7.13
C ALA A 478 -14.26 0.04 8.53
N GLN A 479 -13.44 -0.39 9.50
CA GLN A 479 -13.42 0.19 10.85
C GLN A 479 -12.67 1.53 10.92
N SER A 480 -11.85 1.86 9.92
CA SER A 480 -10.97 3.04 9.89
C SER A 480 -11.41 4.12 8.88
N ILE A 481 -12.70 4.13 8.51
CA ILE A 481 -13.28 5.06 7.52
C ILE A 481 -13.01 6.53 7.89
N GLU A 482 -13.41 6.96 9.10
CA GLU A 482 -13.25 8.37 9.52
C GLU A 482 -11.78 8.79 9.57
N GLY A 483 -10.91 7.92 10.10
CA GLY A 483 -9.47 8.14 10.14
C GLY A 483 -8.87 8.27 8.75
N SER A 484 -9.33 7.45 7.80
CA SER A 484 -8.88 7.49 6.40
C SER A 484 -9.30 8.76 5.68
N ILE A 485 -10.55 9.22 5.87
CA ILE A 485 -11.04 10.48 5.32
C ILE A 485 -10.22 11.64 5.87
N ARG A 486 -10.05 11.70 7.20
CA ARG A 486 -9.28 12.74 7.87
C ARG A 486 -7.84 12.80 7.38
N LYS A 487 -7.21 11.63 7.18
CA LYS A 487 -5.86 11.52 6.65
C LYS A 487 -5.76 12.06 5.22
N ASN A 488 -6.66 11.66 4.32
CA ASN A 488 -6.66 12.12 2.94
C ASN A 488 -6.95 13.63 2.84
N TYR A 489 -7.89 14.12 3.64
CA TYR A 489 -8.18 15.55 3.79
C TYR A 489 -6.94 16.32 4.26
N ASN A 490 -6.27 15.84 5.31
CA ASN A 490 -5.07 16.49 5.86
C ASN A 490 -3.90 16.51 4.87
N ARG A 491 -3.75 15.47 4.04
CA ARG A 491 -2.77 15.45 2.96
C ARG A 491 -3.05 16.55 1.94
N ILE A 492 -4.28 16.64 1.44
CA ILE A 492 -4.66 17.70 0.48
C ILE A 492 -4.40 19.08 1.10
N LYS A 493 -4.84 19.29 2.34
CA LYS A 493 -4.60 20.54 3.08
C LYS A 493 -3.11 20.87 3.20
N HIS A 494 -2.29 19.88 3.55
CA HIS A 494 -0.85 20.06 3.65
C HIS A 494 -0.24 20.46 2.30
N ASP A 495 -0.55 19.73 1.24
CA ASP A 495 0.02 19.96 -0.09
C ASP A 495 -0.34 21.35 -0.63
N THR A 496 -1.60 21.76 -0.47
CA THR A 496 -2.06 23.12 -0.83
C THR A 496 -1.36 24.20 0.01
N LEU A 497 -1.19 24.01 1.32
CA LEU A 497 -0.49 24.95 2.19
C LEU A 497 1.02 25.04 1.88
N GLN A 498 1.63 23.96 1.43
CA GLN A 498 3.02 23.98 0.98
C GLN A 498 3.15 24.77 -0.32
N PHE A 499 2.25 24.53 -1.28
CA PHE A 499 2.26 25.25 -2.55
C PHE A 499 1.96 26.74 -2.38
N SER A 500 1.04 27.12 -1.48
CA SER A 500 0.74 28.53 -1.19
C SER A 500 1.93 29.28 -0.57
N LYS A 501 2.89 28.58 0.03
CA LYS A 501 4.09 29.16 0.63
C LYS A 501 5.25 29.35 -0.34
N ALA A 502 5.17 28.81 -1.56
CA ALA A 502 6.16 29.07 -2.61
C ALA A 502 6.07 30.55 -3.01
N GLN A 503 6.87 31.39 -2.32
CA GLN A 503 6.90 32.84 -2.50
C GLN A 503 7.64 33.21 -3.78
N ASN A 504 6.88 33.53 -4.82
CA ASN A 504 7.42 34.00 -6.09
C ASN A 504 6.41 34.98 -6.72
N ASP A 505 6.88 35.95 -7.52
CA ASP A 505 6.06 36.88 -8.33
C ASP A 505 5.00 36.17 -9.19
N ARG A 506 5.23 34.88 -9.44
CA ARG A 506 4.32 33.97 -10.10
C ARG A 506 2.97 33.81 -9.38
N MET A 507 2.93 33.79 -8.05
CA MET A 507 1.68 33.65 -7.28
C MET A 507 0.76 34.86 -7.50
N ASN A 508 1.31 36.08 -7.45
CA ASN A 508 0.57 37.30 -7.73
C ASN A 508 0.06 37.35 -9.18
N SER A 509 0.87 36.85 -10.12
CA SER A 509 0.48 36.73 -11.53
C SER A 509 -0.69 35.74 -11.70
N TRP A 510 -0.66 34.60 -11.01
CA TRP A 510 -1.75 33.63 -11.02
C TRP A 510 -3.02 34.17 -10.39
N ILE A 511 -2.93 34.88 -9.27
CA ILE A 511 -4.09 35.52 -8.61
C ILE A 511 -4.80 36.48 -9.58
N LYS A 512 -4.02 37.30 -10.30
CA LYS A 512 -4.56 38.19 -11.34
C LYS A 512 -5.14 37.40 -12.51
N TYR A 513 -4.46 36.36 -12.97
CA TYR A 513 -4.85 35.56 -14.13
C TYR A 513 -6.14 34.76 -13.91
N TYR A 514 -6.28 34.14 -12.73
CA TYR A 514 -7.45 33.33 -12.36
C TYR A 514 -8.58 34.16 -11.73
N SER A 515 -8.44 35.48 -11.66
CA SER A 515 -9.37 36.38 -10.98
C SER A 515 -9.70 35.90 -9.57
N THR A 516 -8.68 35.53 -8.80
CA THR A 516 -8.81 34.90 -7.49
C THR A 516 -9.30 35.92 -6.45
N THR A 517 -10.35 35.57 -5.74
CA THR A 517 -10.77 36.20 -4.48
C THR A 517 -10.59 35.22 -3.32
N ILE A 518 -10.84 35.64 -2.08
CA ILE A 518 -10.78 34.72 -0.94
C ILE A 518 -11.80 33.57 -1.07
N ASP A 519 -12.96 33.85 -1.68
CA ASP A 519 -14.08 32.91 -1.81
C ASP A 519 -14.09 32.12 -3.12
N ASN A 520 -13.43 32.59 -4.18
CA ASN A 520 -13.49 31.93 -5.49
C ASN A 520 -12.17 32.02 -6.28
N CYS A 521 -11.92 31.03 -7.13
CA CYS A 521 -10.76 31.00 -8.02
C CYS A 521 -11.04 30.17 -9.27
N ASN A 522 -10.70 30.65 -10.46
CA ASN A 522 -10.99 29.95 -11.71
C ASN A 522 -10.00 28.81 -12.07
N CYS A 523 -9.07 28.45 -11.18
CA CYS A 523 -8.15 27.33 -11.40
C CYS A 523 -8.80 25.95 -11.17
N SER A 524 -8.15 24.88 -11.66
CA SER A 524 -8.57 23.48 -11.44
C SER A 524 -8.13 22.88 -10.11
N GLU A 525 -7.17 23.49 -9.40
CA GLU A 525 -6.64 22.97 -8.14
C GLU A 525 -7.78 22.69 -7.12
N ASN A 526 -7.72 21.53 -6.47
CA ASN A 526 -8.67 21.04 -5.46
C ASN A 526 -10.14 20.90 -5.91
N ARG A 527 -10.51 21.18 -7.17
CA ARG A 527 -11.92 21.14 -7.60
C ARG A 527 -12.50 19.72 -7.62
N LEU A 528 -11.71 18.71 -7.98
CA LEU A 528 -12.15 17.31 -7.97
C LEU A 528 -12.28 16.82 -6.52
N GLU A 529 -11.28 17.12 -5.69
CA GLU A 529 -11.21 16.79 -4.28
C GLU A 529 -12.35 17.42 -3.49
N SER A 530 -12.66 18.69 -3.78
CA SER A 530 -13.82 19.40 -3.23
C SER A 530 -15.13 18.70 -3.57
N ALA A 531 -15.30 18.27 -4.83
CA ALA A 531 -16.49 17.55 -5.27
C ALA A 531 -16.60 16.17 -4.59
N MET A 532 -15.50 15.42 -4.46
CA MET A 532 -15.46 14.13 -3.76
C MET A 532 -15.80 14.28 -2.28
N LEU A 533 -15.26 15.29 -1.60
CA LEU A 533 -15.48 15.50 -0.17
C LEU A 533 -16.79 16.23 0.15
N GLY A 534 -17.44 16.84 -0.85
CA GLY A 534 -18.66 17.62 -0.68
C GLY A 534 -18.45 18.93 0.09
N VAL A 535 -17.22 19.45 0.13
CA VAL A 535 -16.86 20.71 0.81
C VAL A 535 -16.01 21.56 -0.13
N ASP A 536 -16.15 22.89 -0.03
CA ASP A 536 -15.34 23.82 -0.80
C ASP A 536 -13.91 23.89 -0.23
N LEU A 537 -12.97 23.15 -0.83
CA LEU A 537 -11.56 23.24 -0.44
C LEU A 537 -10.92 24.43 -1.18
N PRO A 538 -10.30 25.37 -0.45
CA PRO A 538 -9.59 26.45 -1.10
C PRO A 538 -8.39 25.90 -1.87
N CYS A 539 -8.11 26.46 -3.05
CA CYS A 539 -6.85 26.25 -3.76
C CYS A 539 -5.72 27.07 -3.12
N SER A 540 -4.48 26.81 -3.52
CA SER A 540 -3.31 27.50 -2.99
C SER A 540 -3.38 29.02 -3.16
N HIS A 541 -3.98 29.51 -4.26
CA HIS A 541 -4.19 30.94 -4.50
C HIS A 541 -5.14 31.58 -3.48
N ARG A 542 -6.26 30.90 -3.14
CA ARG A 542 -7.22 31.37 -2.13
C ARG A 542 -6.59 31.37 -0.74
N VAL A 543 -5.82 30.33 -0.42
CA VAL A 543 -5.07 30.22 0.84
C VAL A 543 -4.05 31.33 0.98
N TYR A 544 -3.37 31.70 -0.12
CA TYR A 544 -2.44 32.83 -0.14
C TYR A 544 -3.14 34.16 0.20
N LEU A 545 -4.39 34.34 -0.23
CA LEU A 545 -5.24 35.49 0.12
C LEU A 545 -5.88 35.39 1.52
N GLY A 546 -5.58 34.35 2.30
CA GLY A 546 -6.06 34.18 3.67
C GLY A 546 -7.29 33.27 3.84
N ALA A 547 -7.71 32.54 2.81
CA ALA A 547 -8.84 31.61 2.93
C ALA A 547 -8.54 30.47 3.91
N SER A 548 -9.45 30.23 4.84
CA SER A 548 -9.37 29.12 5.79
C SER A 548 -9.91 27.83 5.17
N PHE A 549 -9.28 26.70 5.51
CA PHE A 549 -9.82 25.39 5.18
C PHE A 549 -11.10 25.07 5.98
N PRO A 550 -12.16 24.53 5.34
CA PRO A 550 -13.38 24.13 6.04
C PRO A 550 -13.12 22.93 6.97
N ALA A 551 -14.01 22.65 7.92
CA ALA A 551 -13.87 21.45 8.75
C ALA A 551 -13.90 20.16 7.89
N CYS A 552 -13.11 19.15 8.28
CA CYS A 552 -13.16 17.84 7.64
C CYS A 552 -14.58 17.25 7.77
N PRO A 553 -15.18 16.73 6.68
CA PRO A 553 -16.50 16.08 6.74
C PRO A 553 -16.48 14.97 7.79
N LYS A 554 -17.49 14.96 8.67
CA LYS A 554 -17.69 13.87 9.64
C LYS A 554 -18.71 12.90 9.08
N ILE A 555 -18.30 11.65 8.92
CA ILE A 555 -19.17 10.58 8.43
C ILE A 555 -19.13 9.47 9.44
N LYS A 556 -20.32 9.11 9.93
CA LYS A 556 -20.50 7.96 10.79
C LYS A 556 -21.44 6.99 10.07
N PRO A 557 -20.89 6.07 9.25
CA PRO A 557 -21.72 5.13 8.52
C PRO A 557 -22.54 4.30 9.50
N THR A 558 -23.81 4.05 9.18
CA THR A 558 -24.64 3.12 9.95
C THR A 558 -24.27 1.70 9.57
N VAL A 559 -23.27 1.14 10.24
CA VAL A 559 -22.75 -0.20 9.96
C VAL A 559 -23.61 -1.24 10.68
N LYS A 560 -24.53 -1.88 9.95
CA LYS A 560 -25.33 -3.00 10.46
C LYS A 560 -24.85 -4.30 9.82
N ARG A 561 -24.74 -5.35 10.63
CA ARG A 561 -24.42 -6.70 10.15
C ARG A 561 -25.67 -7.30 9.53
N GLN A 562 -25.58 -7.72 8.28
CA GLN A 562 -26.59 -8.52 7.62
C GLN A 562 -26.41 -10.02 7.95
N TRP A 563 -25.18 -10.45 8.28
CA TRP A 563 -24.85 -11.80 8.69
C TRP A 563 -24.02 -11.81 9.98
N ASP A 564 -24.51 -12.52 11.00
CA ASP A 564 -23.81 -12.72 12.28
C ASP A 564 -22.86 -13.92 12.26
N LYS A 565 -22.94 -14.77 11.24
CA LYS A 565 -22.04 -15.91 10.99
C LYS A 565 -21.65 -15.92 9.51
N LEU A 566 -20.74 -16.80 9.11
CA LEU A 566 -20.47 -17.04 7.70
C LEU A 566 -21.59 -17.92 7.12
N GLU A 567 -22.33 -17.41 6.14
CA GLU A 567 -23.24 -18.21 5.32
C GLU A 567 -22.51 -18.73 4.08
N ILE A 568 -22.70 -20.01 3.77
CA ILE A 568 -22.04 -20.67 2.64
C ILE A 568 -23.09 -21.19 1.69
N SER A 569 -22.91 -20.90 0.40
CA SER A 569 -23.73 -21.44 -0.69
C SER A 569 -22.85 -22.17 -1.68
N PHE A 570 -23.24 -23.38 -2.05
CA PHE A 570 -22.58 -24.14 -3.11
C PHE A 570 -23.39 -24.05 -4.40
N ASN A 571 -22.72 -23.79 -5.50
CA ASN A 571 -23.28 -23.82 -6.84
C ASN A 571 -22.59 -24.94 -7.62
N HIS A 572 -23.32 -25.99 -7.96
CA HIS A 572 -22.76 -27.15 -8.63
C HIS A 572 -22.65 -26.87 -10.13
N VAL A 573 -21.42 -26.78 -10.63
CA VAL A 573 -21.13 -26.58 -12.05
C VAL A 573 -20.93 -27.95 -12.70
N LEU A 574 -21.47 -28.11 -13.90
CA LEU A 574 -21.29 -29.33 -14.68
C LEU A 574 -19.80 -29.63 -14.90
N PRO A 575 -19.42 -30.91 -14.94
CA PRO A 575 -18.07 -31.29 -15.35
C PRO A 575 -17.77 -30.71 -16.73
N ASP A 576 -16.56 -30.20 -16.94
CA ASP A 576 -16.07 -29.94 -18.29
C ASP A 576 -16.32 -31.23 -19.11
N SER A 577 -16.90 -31.13 -20.30
CA SER A 577 -17.10 -32.28 -21.18
C SER A 577 -15.79 -33.06 -21.33
N ALA A 578 -15.83 -34.37 -21.58
CA ALA A 578 -14.61 -35.18 -21.75
C ALA A 578 -13.65 -34.60 -22.81
N GLU A 579 -14.16 -33.80 -23.75
CA GLU A 579 -13.40 -33.05 -24.75
C GLU A 579 -12.71 -31.77 -24.22
N GLY A 580 -13.15 -31.22 -23.08
CA GLY A 580 -12.62 -30.00 -22.46
C GLY A 580 -11.87 -30.20 -21.13
N ALA A 581 -11.92 -31.39 -20.53
CA ALA A 581 -11.14 -31.71 -19.35
C ALA A 581 -9.64 -31.83 -19.71
N LEU A 582 -8.90 -30.72 -19.58
CA LEU A 582 -7.44 -30.70 -19.76
C LEU A 582 -6.80 -31.66 -18.75
N SER A 583 -6.37 -32.84 -19.23
CA SER A 583 -5.58 -33.78 -18.44
C SER A 583 -4.33 -33.08 -17.91
N LEU A 584 -3.72 -33.61 -16.84
CA LEU A 584 -2.43 -33.12 -16.31
C LEU A 584 -1.39 -32.92 -17.42
N ILE A 585 -1.41 -33.80 -18.42
CA ILE A 585 -0.58 -33.72 -19.62
C ILE A 585 -0.83 -32.42 -20.38
N VAL A 586 -2.09 -32.09 -20.68
CA VAL A 586 -2.39 -30.86 -21.42
C VAL A 586 -2.13 -29.61 -20.58
N GLN A 587 -2.28 -29.67 -19.26
CA GLN A 587 -1.91 -28.56 -18.36
C GLN A 587 -0.40 -28.30 -18.36
N ASP A 588 0.41 -29.35 -18.28
CA ASP A 588 1.87 -29.24 -18.33
C ASP A 588 2.34 -28.76 -19.71
N ILE A 589 1.74 -29.25 -20.80
CA ILE A 589 1.99 -28.77 -22.16
C ILE A 589 1.65 -27.28 -22.27
N ASN A 590 0.46 -26.85 -21.83
CA ASN A 590 0.04 -25.45 -21.88
C ASN A 590 0.94 -24.53 -21.04
N TYR A 591 1.37 -25.00 -19.86
CA TYR A 591 2.32 -24.28 -19.03
C TYR A 591 3.67 -24.15 -19.72
N ALA A 592 4.18 -25.21 -20.34
CA ALA A 592 5.44 -25.20 -21.05
C ALA A 592 5.40 -24.27 -22.28
N VAL A 593 4.35 -24.33 -23.09
CA VAL A 593 4.13 -23.45 -24.25
C VAL A 593 4.09 -21.98 -23.82
N LYS A 594 3.30 -21.65 -22.78
CA LYS A 594 3.22 -20.28 -22.25
C LYS A 594 4.58 -19.78 -21.73
N SER A 595 5.31 -20.64 -21.03
CA SER A 595 6.63 -20.32 -20.47
C SER A 595 7.66 -20.09 -21.57
N ILE A 596 7.77 -21.00 -22.54
CA ILE A 596 8.69 -20.88 -23.68
C ILE A 596 8.38 -19.60 -24.47
N LYS A 597 7.12 -19.37 -24.84
CA LYS A 597 6.70 -18.16 -25.57
C LYS A 597 7.08 -16.88 -24.83
N ARG A 598 6.88 -16.86 -23.51
CA ARG A 598 7.18 -15.69 -22.68
C ARG A 598 8.67 -15.39 -22.62
N PHE A 599 9.51 -16.40 -22.41
CA PHE A 599 10.95 -16.21 -22.16
C PHE A 599 11.79 -16.22 -23.45
N SER A 600 11.36 -16.89 -24.53
CA SER A 600 12.02 -16.80 -25.85
C SER A 600 11.58 -15.59 -26.66
N HIS A 601 10.40 -15.02 -26.34
CA HIS A 601 9.69 -14.02 -27.14
C HIS A 601 9.42 -14.43 -28.60
N TYR A 602 9.42 -15.73 -28.89
CA TYR A 602 9.05 -16.25 -30.21
C TYR A 602 7.51 -16.25 -30.36
N LYS A 603 7.00 -15.79 -31.51
CA LYS A 603 5.57 -15.48 -31.66
C LYS A 603 4.73 -16.66 -32.11
N ASP A 604 5.30 -17.55 -32.91
CA ASP A 604 4.58 -18.69 -33.49
C ASP A 604 4.32 -19.74 -32.42
N THR A 605 3.06 -19.81 -31.98
CA THR A 605 2.66 -20.68 -30.87
C THR A 605 2.48 -22.13 -31.33
N ALA A 606 2.15 -22.35 -32.61
CA ALA A 606 1.95 -23.69 -33.15
C ALA A 606 3.27 -24.48 -33.17
N LYS A 607 4.37 -23.85 -33.59
CA LYS A 607 5.70 -24.48 -33.56
C LYS A 607 6.18 -24.80 -32.15
N ILE A 608 5.90 -23.92 -31.18
CA ILE A 608 6.23 -24.16 -29.78
C ILE A 608 5.42 -25.35 -29.25
N GLU A 609 4.13 -25.41 -29.57
CA GLU A 609 3.24 -26.49 -29.15
C GLU A 609 3.66 -27.84 -29.73
N GLU A 610 4.02 -27.90 -31.01
CA GLU A 610 4.56 -29.09 -31.67
C GLU A 610 5.86 -29.58 -31.01
N TYR A 611 6.78 -28.66 -30.70
CA TYR A 611 8.01 -28.98 -29.97
C TYR A 611 7.72 -29.55 -28.58
N VAL A 612 6.83 -28.92 -27.81
CA VAL A 612 6.50 -29.38 -26.46
C VAL A 612 5.82 -30.75 -26.51
N LYS A 613 4.85 -30.96 -27.41
CA LYS A 613 4.17 -32.24 -27.58
C LYS A 613 5.13 -33.36 -27.98
N SER A 614 6.05 -33.11 -28.91
CA SER A 614 7.02 -34.13 -29.36
C SER A 614 8.04 -34.53 -28.29
N LYS A 615 8.31 -33.66 -27.31
CA LYS A 615 9.28 -33.89 -26.24
C LYS A 615 8.64 -34.30 -24.91
N TYR A 616 7.31 -34.28 -24.82
CA TYR A 616 6.60 -34.55 -23.59
C TYR A 616 6.73 -36.04 -23.20
N ASN A 617 7.53 -36.31 -22.18
CA ASN A 617 7.65 -37.65 -21.59
C ASN A 617 7.81 -37.54 -20.07
N VAL A 618 6.73 -37.76 -19.32
CA VAL A 618 6.72 -37.74 -17.85
C VAL A 618 6.60 -39.18 -17.36
N LYS A 619 7.63 -39.67 -16.68
CA LYS A 619 7.62 -41.00 -16.02
C LYS A 619 6.94 -40.90 -14.65
N GLU A 620 6.35 -42.00 -14.19
CA GLU A 620 5.65 -42.09 -12.90
C GLU A 620 6.58 -41.81 -11.70
N GLU A 621 7.86 -42.16 -11.78
CA GLU A 621 8.89 -41.85 -10.78
C GLU A 621 9.70 -40.61 -11.17
N CYS A 622 9.11 -39.41 -11.05
CA CYS A 622 9.86 -38.15 -11.16
C CYS A 622 9.75 -37.32 -9.89
N TYR A 623 10.83 -36.63 -9.53
CA TYR A 623 10.77 -35.62 -8.46
C TYR A 623 10.30 -34.29 -9.05
N PHE A 624 9.65 -33.47 -8.22
CA PHE A 624 8.94 -32.28 -8.65
C PHE A 624 9.64 -31.01 -8.13
N ILE A 625 9.72 -29.99 -8.97
CA ILE A 625 10.15 -28.65 -8.58
C ILE A 625 8.96 -27.71 -8.78
N LEU A 626 8.54 -27.00 -7.73
CA LEU A 626 7.35 -26.13 -7.75
C LEU A 626 6.06 -26.86 -8.19
N ASN A 627 5.90 -28.12 -7.78
CA ASN A 627 4.79 -29.02 -8.18
C ASN A 627 4.73 -29.30 -9.70
N ILE A 628 5.82 -29.09 -10.43
CA ILE A 628 5.95 -29.39 -11.87
C ILE A 628 6.98 -30.52 -12.04
N PRO A 629 6.73 -31.53 -12.89
CA PRO A 629 7.72 -32.56 -13.19
C PRO A 629 9.01 -31.94 -13.73
N VAL A 630 10.16 -32.40 -13.27
CA VAL A 630 11.47 -31.89 -13.76
C VAL A 630 11.64 -32.06 -15.26
N SER A 631 11.07 -33.11 -15.86
CA SER A 631 11.08 -33.30 -17.31
C SER A 631 10.35 -32.18 -18.05
N VAL A 632 9.25 -31.66 -17.51
CA VAL A 632 8.55 -30.49 -18.08
C VAL A 632 9.40 -29.22 -17.95
N MET A 633 10.11 -29.06 -16.83
CA MET A 633 11.05 -27.94 -16.66
C MET A 633 12.21 -28.00 -17.66
N GLN A 634 12.74 -29.19 -17.93
CA GLN A 634 13.80 -29.39 -18.94
C GLN A 634 13.32 -29.00 -20.35
N ILE A 635 12.12 -29.44 -20.74
CA ILE A 635 11.49 -29.06 -22.01
C ILE A 635 11.37 -27.53 -22.12
N ILE A 636 11.00 -26.85 -21.03
CA ILE A 636 10.90 -25.38 -21.01
C ILE A 636 12.28 -24.75 -21.22
N THR A 637 13.29 -25.17 -20.48
CA THR A 637 14.64 -24.60 -20.56
C THR A 637 15.24 -24.78 -21.95
N GLU A 638 15.16 -25.99 -22.51
CA GLU A 638 15.64 -26.29 -23.86
C GLU A 638 14.85 -25.53 -24.93
N GLY A 639 13.52 -25.48 -24.79
CA GLY A 639 12.64 -24.76 -25.69
C GLY A 639 12.93 -23.26 -25.72
N VAL A 640 13.18 -22.64 -24.56
CA VAL A 640 13.53 -21.21 -24.48
C VAL A 640 14.81 -20.92 -25.29
N GLY A 641 15.85 -21.74 -25.13
CA GLY A 641 17.10 -21.58 -25.89
C GLY A 641 16.89 -21.75 -27.40
N ARG A 642 16.21 -22.82 -27.81
CA ARG A 642 15.93 -23.12 -29.23
C ARG A 642 15.17 -22.01 -29.92
N PHE A 643 14.06 -21.56 -29.34
CA PHE A 643 13.20 -20.57 -29.98
C PHE A 643 13.76 -19.15 -29.90
N ALA A 644 14.62 -18.84 -28.91
CA ALA A 644 15.38 -17.60 -28.89
C ALA A 644 16.37 -17.53 -30.06
N ALA A 645 17.09 -18.63 -30.33
CA ALA A 645 18.03 -18.74 -31.45
C ALA A 645 17.30 -18.63 -32.82
N GLN A 646 16.20 -19.38 -33.00
CA GLN A 646 15.40 -19.30 -34.24
C GLN A 646 14.86 -17.88 -34.49
N ARG A 647 14.41 -17.19 -33.45
CA ARG A 647 13.99 -15.79 -33.55
C ARG A 647 15.12 -14.90 -34.07
N GLU A 648 16.33 -15.03 -33.52
CA GLU A 648 17.48 -14.25 -33.96
C GLU A 648 17.88 -14.53 -35.41
N GLU A 649 17.78 -15.79 -35.83
CA GLU A 649 18.02 -16.20 -37.21
C GLU A 649 16.98 -15.61 -38.16
N GLU A 650 15.69 -15.67 -37.82
CA GLU A 650 14.61 -15.02 -38.59
C GLU A 650 14.80 -13.50 -38.68
N TYR A 651 15.26 -12.86 -37.60
CA TYR A 651 15.59 -11.43 -37.61
C TYR A 651 16.78 -11.12 -38.52
N ARG A 652 17.84 -11.95 -38.49
CA ARG A 652 18.99 -11.79 -39.39
C ARG A 652 18.58 -11.96 -40.85
N ASN A 653 17.83 -12.99 -41.18
CA ASN A 653 17.38 -13.28 -42.54
C ASN A 653 16.47 -12.17 -43.09
N LYS A 654 15.54 -11.64 -42.29
CA LYS A 654 14.72 -10.47 -42.67
C LYS A 654 15.56 -9.21 -42.90
N ARG A 655 16.66 -9.05 -42.15
CA ARG A 655 17.55 -7.90 -42.29
C ARG A 655 18.40 -8.00 -43.55
N ILE A 656 18.87 -9.21 -43.89
CA ILE A 656 19.59 -9.51 -45.14
C ILE A 656 18.66 -9.30 -46.34
N GLN A 657 17.45 -9.88 -46.34
CA GLN A 657 16.47 -9.66 -47.41
C GLN A 657 16.15 -8.18 -47.63
N LYS A 658 16.03 -7.39 -46.56
CA LYS A 658 15.76 -5.94 -46.65
C LYS A 658 16.96 -5.14 -47.20
N ILE A 659 18.18 -5.63 -47.05
CA ILE A 659 19.37 -5.04 -47.66
C ILE A 659 19.44 -5.43 -49.14
N GLU A 660 19.05 -6.65 -49.50
CA GLU A 660 19.02 -7.15 -50.89
C GLU A 660 17.88 -6.56 -51.72
N THR A 661 16.74 -6.18 -51.13
CA THR A 661 15.63 -5.49 -51.83
C THR A 661 15.81 -3.97 -51.93
N ASN A 662 16.77 -3.40 -51.21
CA ASN A 662 17.13 -1.97 -51.28
C ASN A 662 18.43 -1.72 -52.07
N LYS A 663 19.03 -2.77 -52.64
CA LYS A 663 19.98 -2.71 -53.75
C LYS A 663 19.24 -2.98 -55.04
#